data_AF-K2DQU1-F1
#
_entry.id   AF-K2DQU1-F1
#
_cell.length_a   1.000
_cell.length_b   1.000
_cell.length_c   1.000
_cell.angle_alpha   90.00
_cell.angle_beta   90.00
_cell.angle_gamma   90.00
#
_symmetry.space_group_name_H-M   'P 1'
#
loop_
_entity.id
_entity.type
_entity.pdbx_description
1 polymer ?
#
loop_
_entity_poly.entity_id
_entity_poly.type
_entity_poly.pdbx_seq_one_letter_code
_entity_poly.pdbx_strand_id
1 'polypeptide(L)'
;MPKVKPFLYIFFFTLFSAFFIFISSSINPNQAYAADITAPVTTYTKTPSLPDGKNGWYTSVVRFDLSSSDLESGVREINHRIDSEPWETVYFNNSVNLAQNPSFEEGLSSWEATLQDADTTYEQDGTDYAPSYPNASAKIASTGTVWHGLNNKTAFAVATPLSNMTASIYMKTQDVTQSAGFSVYAVAQDGLGNITYNLIGSSPTLTGTTAWTPLSFNFTVSGLDSIGVYIDIGLTGSGTIWADAVSINSSSLSAVTTFTVASDSTSHSIQYYAVDNSGNTETTHTVTFKQDMTPPGNWNDSGAFRGLFGSDYQLWVYTNVQDATSGISTFTDKYYIKTELHEDYGRFSNILSCSSTWQPNTAVILISPPFFPGVHSAYLLTPKTSFCNNNWKICKIVRFFSEDMAGNTTTKDFCINGPWVKIRGKGFVRSNSTIDMLSEADGDNTDGLIEASGDGINFFTSTTGWEADELTAPTTFNYDDFMEISESPDTISNNTLRTSSGTYLIDGNFTANASSIPAAFSTATFNQVIFINGDLKVDTTLAVSNASTALFIVKGNVSIAKTVVSVKAGIFADGTFSSAYDLAEGEATTTLELKGVYSANQFIFQRTLQGTDNSNLPSESFVYEPKYPIQLKDRFGKYIVKWVSVE
;
A
#
# COMPACT_ATOMS: atom_id res chain seq x y z
N MET A 1 -37.77 -55.58 -3.80
CA MET A 1 -36.43 -55.42 -4.40
C MET A 1 -35.47 -55.00 -3.30
N PRO A 2 -34.35 -55.72 -3.08
CA PRO A 2 -33.88 -56.00 -1.73
C PRO A 2 -32.56 -55.33 -1.35
N LYS A 3 -32.41 -55.18 -0.03
CA LYS A 3 -31.18 -54.87 0.73
C LYS A 3 -30.15 -55.99 0.62
N VAL A 4 -28.85 -55.67 0.63
CA VAL A 4 -27.80 -56.61 1.08
C VAL A 4 -26.69 -55.85 1.83
N LYS A 5 -26.25 -56.47 2.93
CA LYS A 5 -25.23 -56.09 3.93
C LYS A 5 -23.91 -56.89 3.65
N PRO A 6 -22.80 -56.70 4.41
CA PRO A 6 -21.41 -56.81 3.95
C PRO A 6 -20.80 -58.22 4.07
N PHE A 7 -19.58 -58.42 3.53
CA PHE A 7 -18.76 -59.61 3.79
C PHE A 7 -17.27 -59.29 4.02
N LEU A 8 -16.73 -60.00 5.00
CA LEU A 8 -15.40 -60.03 5.60
C LEU A 8 -14.70 -61.34 5.19
N TYR A 9 -13.40 -61.38 4.86
CA TYR A 9 -12.49 -62.56 4.92
C TYR A 9 -11.03 -62.05 4.75
N ILE A 10 -10.13 -62.07 5.74
CA ILE A 10 -9.32 -63.17 6.35
C ILE A 10 -8.22 -63.75 5.42
N PHE A 11 -6.98 -63.60 5.91
CA PHE A 11 -5.67 -64.14 5.51
C PHE A 11 -5.65 -65.64 5.17
N PHE A 12 -4.80 -66.06 4.21
CA PHE A 12 -3.94 -67.26 4.35
C PHE A 12 -2.75 -67.27 3.35
N PHE A 13 -1.59 -67.67 3.89
CA PHE A 13 -0.26 -67.84 3.27
C PHE A 13 -0.20 -69.00 2.26
N THR A 14 0.63 -68.87 1.21
CA THR A 14 1.25 -70.02 0.51
C THR A 14 2.73 -69.76 0.17
N LEU A 15 3.58 -70.68 0.64
CA LEU A 15 5.02 -70.84 0.42
C LEU A 15 5.39 -70.96 -1.07
N PHE A 16 6.53 -70.37 -1.46
CA PHE A 16 7.38 -70.90 -2.53
C PHE A 16 8.86 -70.65 -2.16
N SER A 17 9.62 -71.74 -1.95
CA SER A 17 11.07 -71.73 -1.75
C SER A 17 11.77 -72.10 -3.05
N ALA A 18 12.81 -71.35 -3.45
CA ALA A 18 13.95 -71.88 -4.21
C ALA A 18 15.15 -70.91 -4.19
N PHE A 19 16.14 -71.27 -3.37
CA PHE A 19 17.59 -71.22 -3.62
C PHE A 19 18.21 -69.93 -4.23
N PHE A 20 18.86 -69.13 -3.37
CA PHE A 20 20.05 -68.35 -3.76
C PHE A 20 21.21 -68.67 -2.81
N ILE A 21 22.36 -68.84 -3.43
CA ILE A 21 23.63 -69.33 -2.88
C ILE A 21 24.16 -68.33 -1.85
N PHE A 22 24.41 -68.79 -0.63
CA PHE A 22 25.14 -68.04 0.40
C PHE A 22 26.63 -67.96 0.00
N ILE A 23 27.08 -66.77 -0.40
CA ILE A 23 28.49 -66.39 -0.28
C ILE A 23 28.62 -65.76 1.09
N SER A 24 29.23 -66.49 2.02
CA SER A 24 29.63 -65.97 3.32
C SER A 24 30.84 -65.04 3.14
N SER A 25 30.58 -63.75 2.89
CA SER A 25 31.54 -62.71 3.27
C SER A 25 31.43 -62.50 4.78
N SER A 26 32.57 -62.64 5.44
CA SER A 26 32.77 -62.39 6.86
C SER A 26 32.23 -61.02 7.26
N ILE A 27 31.09 -61.00 7.95
CA ILE A 27 30.60 -59.82 8.66
C ILE A 27 31.46 -59.70 9.91
N ASN A 28 32.35 -58.71 9.98
CA ASN A 28 32.98 -58.32 11.23
C ASN A 28 31.86 -57.83 12.18
N PRO A 29 31.59 -58.52 13.31
CA PRO A 29 30.63 -58.05 14.28
C PRO A 29 31.38 -57.19 15.28
N ASN A 30 31.48 -55.88 15.03
CA ASN A 30 31.74 -54.82 16.02
C ASN A 30 31.84 -53.47 15.30
N GLN A 31 30.71 -52.91 14.90
CA GLN A 31 30.59 -51.47 14.71
C GLN A 31 29.19 -51.08 15.18
N ALA A 32 29.04 -50.93 16.50
CA ALA A 32 27.94 -50.15 17.03
C ALA A 32 28.26 -48.70 16.64
N TYR A 33 27.63 -48.20 15.57
CA TYR A 33 27.60 -46.75 15.33
C TYR A 33 26.96 -46.13 16.56
N ALA A 34 27.67 -45.25 17.27
CA ALA A 34 27.05 -44.41 18.27
C ALA A 34 25.84 -43.73 17.62
N ALA A 35 24.67 -43.82 18.26
CA ALA A 35 23.53 -43.04 17.82
C ALA A 35 23.95 -41.57 17.98
N ASP A 36 23.94 -40.83 16.88
CA ASP A 36 24.14 -39.38 16.92
C ASP A 36 23.08 -38.76 17.84
N ILE A 37 23.52 -37.94 18.78
CA ILE A 37 22.71 -37.24 19.78
C ILE A 37 22.85 -35.72 19.69
N THR A 38 23.68 -35.23 18.77
CA THR A 38 23.94 -33.80 18.57
C THR A 38 22.94 -33.27 17.55
N ALA A 39 22.34 -32.11 17.85
CA ALA A 39 21.43 -31.49 16.90
C ALA A 39 22.22 -30.66 15.87
N PRO A 40 21.68 -30.45 14.65
CA PRO A 40 22.28 -29.57 13.68
C PRO A 40 22.44 -28.13 14.18
N VAL A 41 23.33 -27.38 13.53
CA VAL A 41 23.52 -25.94 13.73
C VAL A 41 23.15 -25.19 12.46
N THR A 42 22.20 -24.26 12.55
CA THR A 42 21.73 -23.44 11.44
C THR A 42 22.14 -21.97 11.61
N THR A 43 22.75 -21.41 10.57
CA THR A 43 23.08 -19.98 10.44
C THR A 43 22.23 -19.33 9.36
N TYR A 44 22.10 -18.00 9.40
CA TYR A 44 21.39 -17.24 8.36
C TYR A 44 22.19 -16.03 7.88
N THR A 45 21.96 -15.64 6.63
CA THR A 45 22.30 -14.32 6.13
C THR A 45 21.05 -13.61 5.61
N LYS A 46 21.07 -12.27 5.65
CA LYS A 46 19.95 -11.42 5.26
C LYS A 46 20.39 -10.43 4.20
N THR A 47 19.59 -10.25 3.16
CA THR A 47 19.82 -9.25 2.10
C THR A 47 18.55 -8.39 1.90
N PRO A 48 18.60 -7.06 2.12
CA PRO A 48 19.75 -6.28 2.60
C PRO A 48 20.15 -6.62 4.05
N SER A 49 21.45 -6.56 4.37
CA SER A 49 21.95 -6.95 5.70
C SER A 49 21.52 -6.00 6.81
N LEU A 50 21.27 -4.74 6.47
CA LEU A 50 20.73 -3.69 7.34
C LEU A 50 19.48 -3.07 6.72
N PRO A 51 18.57 -2.48 7.54
CA PRO A 51 17.42 -1.75 7.04
C PRO A 51 17.84 -0.66 6.04
N ASP A 52 17.17 -0.61 4.89
CA ASP A 52 17.43 0.32 3.79
C ASP A 52 16.48 1.53 3.76
N GLY A 53 15.51 1.56 4.67
CA GLY A 53 14.64 2.70 4.97
C GLY A 53 15.06 3.49 6.21
N LYS A 54 14.21 4.44 6.61
CA LYS A 54 14.36 5.24 7.83
C LYS A 54 13.91 4.46 9.06
N ASN A 55 14.30 4.93 10.25
CA ASN A 55 13.82 4.43 11.55
C ASN A 55 13.92 2.90 11.77
N GLY A 56 14.88 2.24 11.10
CA GLY A 56 15.10 0.80 11.20
C GLY A 56 14.14 -0.06 10.38
N TRP A 57 13.44 0.52 9.41
CA TRP A 57 12.54 -0.19 8.49
C TRP A 57 13.25 -0.65 7.21
N TYR A 58 12.84 -1.80 6.71
CA TYR A 58 13.12 -2.21 5.34
C TYR A 58 12.08 -1.64 4.40
N THR A 59 12.52 -1.07 3.28
CA THR A 59 11.66 -0.57 2.19
C THR A 59 11.78 -1.41 0.93
N SER A 60 12.54 -2.51 0.99
CA SER A 60 12.67 -3.51 -0.09
C SER A 60 12.43 -4.93 0.43
N VAL A 61 12.26 -5.86 -0.51
CA VAL A 61 12.10 -7.29 -0.22
C VAL A 61 13.32 -7.80 0.55
N VAL A 62 13.07 -8.46 1.68
CA VAL A 62 14.12 -9.06 2.51
C VAL A 62 14.29 -10.53 2.15
N ARG A 63 15.49 -10.91 1.69
CA ARG A 63 15.87 -12.30 1.41
C ARG A 63 16.63 -12.91 2.58
N PHE A 64 16.28 -14.14 2.94
CA PHE A 64 17.00 -14.96 3.91
C PHE A 64 17.64 -16.16 3.20
N ASP A 65 18.90 -16.42 3.53
CA ASP A 65 19.61 -17.63 3.15
C ASP A 65 19.98 -18.38 4.43
N LEU A 66 19.40 -19.56 4.64
CA LEU A 66 19.69 -20.44 5.77
C LEU A 66 20.71 -21.49 5.35
N SER A 67 21.71 -21.74 6.19
CA SER A 67 22.71 -22.79 5.99
C SER A 67 22.86 -23.60 7.27
N SER A 68 22.61 -24.90 7.18
CA SER A 68 22.69 -25.84 8.30
C SER A 68 23.81 -26.85 8.12
N SER A 69 24.40 -27.28 9.22
CA SER A 69 25.39 -28.36 9.25
C SER A 69 25.18 -29.26 10.46
N ASP A 70 25.48 -30.53 10.28
CA ASP A 70 25.49 -31.56 11.31
C ASP A 70 26.66 -32.50 10.99
N LEU A 71 27.49 -32.82 11.99
CA LEU A 71 28.77 -33.48 11.76
C LEU A 71 28.66 -35.00 11.74
N GLU A 72 27.66 -35.59 12.38
CA GLU A 72 27.59 -37.03 12.59
C GLU A 72 26.61 -37.69 11.62
N SER A 73 25.32 -37.32 11.66
CA SER A 73 24.32 -37.93 10.79
C SER A 73 23.96 -37.09 9.57
N GLY A 74 24.35 -35.82 9.54
CA GLY A 74 24.02 -34.88 8.48
C GLY A 74 22.59 -34.35 8.59
N VAL A 75 22.32 -33.22 7.94
CA VAL A 75 21.03 -32.53 8.03
C VAL A 75 19.96 -33.24 7.19
N ARG A 76 18.85 -33.67 7.77
CA ARG A 76 17.71 -34.25 7.04
C ARG A 76 16.79 -33.18 6.50
N GLU A 77 16.52 -32.13 7.27
CA GLU A 77 15.58 -31.09 6.89
C GLU A 77 15.87 -29.75 7.58
N ILE A 78 15.53 -28.66 6.90
CA ILE A 78 15.42 -27.31 7.47
C ILE A 78 13.95 -26.93 7.46
N ASN A 79 13.43 -26.56 8.63
CA ASN A 79 12.09 -26.03 8.84
C ASN A 79 12.19 -24.53 9.04
N HIS A 80 11.38 -23.75 8.32
CA HIS A 80 11.27 -22.31 8.50
C HIS A 80 9.83 -21.83 8.38
N ARG A 81 9.51 -20.68 8.97
CA ARG A 81 8.22 -20.00 8.78
C ARG A 81 8.36 -18.49 8.93
N ILE A 82 7.44 -17.80 8.27
CA ILE A 82 7.28 -16.35 8.35
C ILE A 82 6.05 -16.09 9.22
N ASP A 83 6.23 -15.33 10.30
CA ASP A 83 5.19 -14.95 11.24
C ASP A 83 4.44 -16.15 11.83
N SER A 84 3.11 -16.18 11.69
CA SER A 84 2.25 -17.26 12.18
C SER A 84 1.85 -18.26 11.09
N GLU A 85 2.49 -18.19 9.93
CA GLU A 85 2.24 -19.13 8.84
C GLU A 85 2.68 -20.56 9.19
N PRO A 86 2.15 -21.58 8.49
CA PRO A 86 2.62 -22.96 8.64
C PRO A 86 4.13 -23.10 8.39
N TRP A 87 4.74 -24.10 9.03
CA TRP A 87 6.13 -24.47 8.76
C TRP A 87 6.31 -24.96 7.33
N GLU A 88 7.31 -24.42 6.63
CA GLU A 88 7.80 -24.92 5.36
C GLU A 88 9.07 -25.74 5.61
N THR A 89 9.03 -27.01 5.16
CA THR A 89 10.11 -27.99 5.36
C THR A 89 10.83 -28.23 4.04
N VAL A 90 12.16 -28.07 4.05
CA VAL A 90 13.04 -28.41 2.93
C VAL A 90 13.89 -29.60 3.31
N TYR A 91 13.80 -30.69 2.55
CA TYR A 91 14.48 -31.97 2.83
C TYR A 91 15.81 -32.10 2.07
N PHE A 92 16.77 -32.80 2.68
CA PHE A 92 18.10 -33.08 2.14
C PHE A 92 18.44 -34.56 2.32
N ASN A 93 18.91 -35.22 1.25
CA ASN A 93 19.18 -36.68 1.25
C ASN A 93 20.67 -37.06 1.15
N ASN A 94 21.58 -36.10 0.92
CA ASN A 94 23.01 -36.34 0.69
C ASN A 94 23.93 -35.46 1.58
N SER A 95 23.44 -35.06 2.75
CA SER A 95 24.14 -34.21 3.72
C SER A 95 25.04 -34.97 4.68
N VAL A 96 25.07 -36.31 4.61
CA VAL A 96 25.82 -37.18 5.52
C VAL A 96 27.30 -36.86 5.46
N ASN A 97 27.90 -36.67 6.64
CA ASN A 97 29.33 -36.57 6.78
C ASN A 97 29.97 -37.96 6.73
N LEU A 98 30.95 -38.13 5.84
CA LEU A 98 31.65 -39.40 5.66
C LEU A 98 32.94 -39.48 6.49
N ALA A 99 33.35 -38.39 7.15
CA ALA A 99 34.47 -38.39 8.08
C ALA A 99 34.08 -39.06 9.40
N GLN A 100 34.86 -40.05 9.84
CA GLN A 100 34.65 -40.70 11.13
C GLN A 100 35.27 -39.90 12.26
N ASN A 101 34.59 -39.85 13.42
CA ASN A 101 35.01 -39.06 14.58
C ASN A 101 35.43 -37.63 14.19
N PRO A 102 34.53 -36.87 13.53
CA PRO A 102 34.85 -35.60 12.87
C PRO A 102 35.17 -34.45 13.82
N SER A 103 34.69 -34.53 15.06
CA SER A 103 34.89 -33.58 16.16
C SER A 103 35.85 -34.10 17.23
N PHE A 104 36.45 -35.28 17.02
CA PHE A 104 37.44 -35.88 17.92
C PHE A 104 36.95 -36.18 19.34
N GLU A 105 35.65 -36.25 19.59
CA GLU A 105 35.08 -36.54 20.93
C GLU A 105 35.50 -37.91 21.48
N GLU A 106 35.71 -38.88 20.59
CA GLU A 106 36.14 -40.23 20.95
C GLU A 106 37.69 -40.38 20.99
N GLY A 107 38.42 -39.26 21.08
CA GLY A 107 39.87 -39.21 21.04
C GLY A 107 40.42 -39.25 19.62
N LEU A 108 41.66 -39.72 19.44
CA LEU A 108 42.32 -39.78 18.12
C LEU A 108 42.33 -41.19 17.50
N SER A 109 41.60 -42.18 18.02
CA SER A 109 41.77 -43.58 17.58
C SER A 109 41.44 -43.86 16.10
N SER A 110 40.60 -43.02 15.48
CA SER A 110 40.24 -43.09 14.05
C SER A 110 41.16 -42.25 13.15
N TRP A 111 42.18 -41.62 13.75
CA TRP A 111 43.08 -40.66 13.13
C TRP A 111 44.53 -41.01 13.47
N GLU A 112 45.33 -41.31 12.46
CA GLU A 112 46.72 -41.72 12.65
C GLU A 112 47.71 -40.63 12.27
N ALA A 113 48.83 -40.57 12.99
CA ALA A 113 49.91 -39.65 12.69
C ALA A 113 50.51 -39.97 11.30
N THR A 114 50.62 -38.95 10.45
CA THR A 114 51.29 -39.05 9.15
C THR A 114 52.78 -39.37 9.32
N LEU A 115 53.40 -38.80 10.36
CA LEU A 115 54.77 -39.08 10.77
C LEU A 115 54.86 -39.12 12.29
N GLN A 116 55.41 -40.21 12.83
CA GLN A 116 55.66 -40.34 14.26
C GLN A 116 57.16 -40.19 14.53
N ASP A 117 57.53 -39.06 15.13
CA ASP A 117 58.90 -38.73 15.51
C ASP A 117 58.95 -37.98 16.85
N ALA A 118 60.15 -37.57 17.27
CA ALA A 118 60.36 -36.84 18.51
C ALA A 118 60.04 -35.32 18.40
N ASP A 119 59.77 -34.83 17.19
CA ASP A 119 59.59 -33.41 16.91
C ASP A 119 58.12 -32.98 17.03
N THR A 120 57.18 -33.93 17.12
CA THR A 120 55.74 -33.64 17.15
C THR A 120 55.00 -34.39 18.24
N THR A 121 53.99 -33.72 18.79
CA THR A 121 53.00 -34.29 19.69
C THR A 121 51.61 -34.21 19.06
N TYR A 122 50.85 -35.29 19.17
CA TYR A 122 49.49 -35.43 18.68
C TYR A 122 48.59 -35.77 19.87
N GLU A 123 47.63 -34.92 20.20
CA GLU A 123 46.75 -35.12 21.35
C GLU A 123 45.33 -34.63 21.08
N GLN A 124 44.36 -35.16 21.82
CA GLN A 124 43.02 -34.58 21.91
C GLN A 124 43.08 -33.45 22.94
N ASP A 125 42.54 -32.28 22.61
CA ASP A 125 42.46 -31.14 23.52
C ASP A 125 41.01 -30.86 23.88
N GLY A 126 40.65 -31.05 25.15
CA GLY A 126 39.31 -30.77 25.67
C GLY A 126 39.13 -29.34 26.18
N THR A 127 40.13 -28.46 25.98
CA THR A 127 40.12 -27.08 26.50
C THR A 127 40.02 -26.01 25.41
N ASP A 128 40.29 -26.37 24.16
CA ASP A 128 40.27 -25.48 23.00
C ASP A 128 39.63 -26.22 21.81
N TYR A 129 38.41 -25.84 21.45
CA TYR A 129 37.58 -26.49 20.41
C TYR A 129 36.75 -25.45 19.65
N ALA A 130 36.23 -25.81 18.48
CA ALA A 130 35.55 -24.88 17.60
C ALA A 130 34.20 -24.43 18.19
N PRO A 131 33.83 -23.14 18.05
CA PRO A 131 32.55 -22.66 18.56
C PRO A 131 31.37 -23.38 17.89
N SER A 132 30.37 -23.76 18.69
CA SER A 132 29.14 -24.46 18.25
C SER A 132 29.28 -25.97 17.99
N TYR A 133 30.46 -26.54 18.26
CA TYR A 133 30.70 -27.98 18.20
C TYR A 133 30.99 -28.56 19.60
N PRO A 134 30.97 -29.89 19.76
CA PRO A 134 31.27 -30.59 21.02
C PRO A 134 32.64 -30.26 21.65
N ASN A 135 32.99 -30.90 22.77
CA ASN A 135 33.96 -30.37 23.74
C ASN A 135 35.43 -30.75 23.49
N ALA A 136 35.81 -31.21 22.29
CA ALA A 136 37.16 -31.64 21.96
C ALA A 136 37.64 -31.17 20.59
N SER A 137 38.96 -31.15 20.39
CA SER A 137 39.59 -30.98 19.09
C SER A 137 40.88 -31.80 18.98
N ALA A 138 41.40 -31.98 17.77
CA ALA A 138 42.72 -32.56 17.55
C ALA A 138 43.80 -31.47 17.58
N LYS A 139 44.81 -31.66 18.43
CA LYS A 139 45.95 -30.75 18.57
C LYS A 139 47.22 -31.38 18.04
N ILE A 140 47.96 -30.61 17.24
CA ILE A 140 49.28 -30.97 16.71
C ILE A 140 50.26 -29.87 17.07
N ALA A 141 51.25 -30.18 17.91
CA ALA A 141 52.35 -29.26 18.22
C ALA A 141 53.66 -29.84 17.68
N SER A 142 54.28 -29.13 16.74
CA SER A 142 55.49 -29.57 16.03
C SER A 142 56.63 -28.56 16.20
N THR A 143 57.86 -29.08 16.26
CA THR A 143 59.12 -28.33 16.11
C THR A 143 59.86 -28.69 14.82
N GLY A 144 59.29 -29.58 14.00
CA GLY A 144 59.94 -30.12 12.81
C GLY A 144 59.83 -29.23 11.57
N THR A 145 60.50 -29.65 10.50
CA THR A 145 60.55 -28.91 9.22
C THR A 145 59.83 -29.62 8.07
N VAL A 146 59.27 -30.80 8.31
CA VAL A 146 58.51 -31.61 7.35
C VAL A 146 57.02 -31.52 7.66
N TRP A 147 56.17 -32.16 6.84
CA TRP A 147 54.74 -32.21 7.12
C TRP A 147 54.46 -33.15 8.29
N HIS A 148 53.82 -32.61 9.32
CA HIS A 148 53.32 -33.34 10.47
C HIS A 148 51.80 -33.21 10.50
N GLY A 149 51.11 -34.32 10.30
CA GLY A 149 49.66 -34.33 10.22
C GLY A 149 48.99 -35.51 10.90
N LEU A 150 47.68 -35.42 11.04
CA LEU A 150 46.76 -36.48 11.43
C LEU A 150 45.87 -36.79 10.24
N ASN A 151 45.80 -38.07 9.87
CA ASN A 151 45.02 -38.51 8.73
C ASN A 151 44.07 -39.66 9.09
N ASN A 152 42.96 -39.77 8.36
CA ASN A 152 42.01 -40.87 8.52
C ASN A 152 42.16 -41.94 7.43
N LYS A 153 43.37 -42.20 6.91
CA LYS A 153 43.54 -43.09 5.73
C LYS A 153 43.05 -44.52 5.96
N THR A 154 43.08 -45.02 7.19
CA THR A 154 42.55 -46.35 7.57
C THR A 154 41.05 -46.35 7.83
N ALA A 155 40.48 -45.18 8.14
CA ALA A 155 39.06 -44.92 8.34
C ALA A 155 38.53 -43.96 7.25
N PHE A 156 38.96 -44.20 6.01
CA PHE A 156 38.70 -43.28 4.89
C PHE A 156 37.21 -43.18 4.56
N ALA A 157 36.79 -42.04 4.03
CA ALA A 157 35.44 -41.80 3.58
C ALA A 157 35.16 -42.57 2.28
N VAL A 158 34.17 -43.45 2.28
CA VAL A 158 33.77 -44.20 1.07
C VAL A 158 33.18 -43.22 0.06
N ALA A 159 33.71 -43.24 -1.17
CA ALA A 159 33.33 -42.30 -2.20
C ALA A 159 33.33 -42.97 -3.58
N THR A 160 32.44 -42.52 -4.46
CA THR A 160 32.38 -43.05 -5.83
C THR A 160 33.40 -42.36 -6.73
N PRO A 161 34.05 -43.10 -7.66
CA PRO A 161 34.92 -42.51 -8.67
C PRO A 161 34.27 -41.35 -9.40
N LEU A 162 35.03 -40.29 -9.66
CA LEU A 162 34.61 -39.10 -10.40
C LEU A 162 33.47 -38.29 -9.76
N SER A 163 33.07 -38.60 -8.52
CA SER A 163 32.10 -37.78 -7.81
C SER A 163 32.70 -36.44 -7.37
N ASN A 164 31.88 -35.39 -7.42
CA ASN A 164 32.25 -34.10 -6.83
C ASN A 164 31.98 -34.13 -5.33
N MET A 165 32.97 -33.74 -4.55
CA MET A 165 32.97 -33.79 -3.10
C MET A 165 33.58 -32.52 -2.51
N THR A 166 33.29 -32.29 -1.24
CA THR A 166 33.84 -31.19 -0.47
C THR A 166 34.42 -31.74 0.81
N ALA A 167 35.65 -31.34 1.12
CA ALA A 167 36.25 -31.53 2.43
C ALA A 167 36.31 -30.17 3.14
N SER A 168 36.08 -30.15 4.44
CA SER A 168 36.20 -28.94 5.27
C SER A 168 36.59 -29.25 6.69
N ILE A 169 37.25 -28.29 7.35
CA ILE A 169 37.61 -28.34 8.77
C ILE A 169 37.49 -26.92 9.36
N TYR A 170 37.35 -26.82 10.68
CA TYR A 170 37.73 -25.62 11.42
C TYR A 170 39.17 -25.78 11.93
N MET A 171 40.01 -24.76 11.71
CA MET A 171 41.40 -24.78 12.16
C MET A 171 41.75 -23.53 12.96
N LYS A 172 42.45 -23.70 14.07
CA LYS A 172 43.10 -22.63 14.84
C LYS A 172 44.61 -22.84 14.78
N THR A 173 45.38 -21.76 14.70
CA THR A 173 46.85 -21.84 14.69
C THR A 173 47.47 -20.96 15.78
N GLN A 174 48.61 -21.39 16.31
CA GLN A 174 49.47 -20.62 17.18
C GLN A 174 50.92 -20.74 16.71
N ASP A 175 51.52 -19.60 16.40
CA ASP A 175 52.94 -19.44 16.06
C ASP A 175 53.44 -20.39 14.94
N VAL A 176 52.56 -20.73 13.99
CA VAL A 176 52.92 -21.57 12.83
C VAL A 176 53.87 -20.80 11.90
N THR A 177 55.08 -21.32 11.71
CA THR A 177 56.16 -20.62 11.01
C THR A 177 56.11 -20.72 9.49
N GLN A 178 55.44 -21.73 8.92
CA GLN A 178 55.29 -21.86 7.47
C GLN A 178 53.82 -22.01 7.07
N SER A 179 53.25 -23.20 7.16
CA SER A 179 51.90 -23.47 6.64
C SER A 179 51.17 -24.52 7.45
N ALA A 180 49.88 -24.30 7.72
CA ALA A 180 48.95 -25.27 8.27
C ALA A 180 47.71 -25.39 7.38
N GLY A 181 47.15 -26.59 7.23
CA GLY A 181 45.97 -26.83 6.40
C GLY A 181 45.65 -28.32 6.33
N PHE A 182 45.00 -28.75 5.25
CA PHE A 182 44.80 -30.16 4.99
C PHE A 182 45.00 -30.53 3.53
N SER A 183 45.28 -31.81 3.30
CA SER A 183 45.36 -32.42 1.96
C SER A 183 44.35 -33.55 1.85
N VAL A 184 43.77 -33.72 0.65
CA VAL A 184 42.81 -34.79 0.35
C VAL A 184 43.45 -35.76 -0.64
N TYR A 185 43.34 -37.05 -0.34
CA TYR A 185 43.90 -38.12 -1.13
C TYR A 185 42.81 -39.09 -1.57
N ALA A 186 42.86 -39.56 -2.81
CA ALA A 186 42.07 -40.68 -3.30
C ALA A 186 42.66 -41.99 -2.79
N VAL A 187 41.80 -42.88 -2.32
CA VAL A 187 42.09 -44.26 -1.96
C VAL A 187 41.68 -45.13 -3.14
N ALA A 188 42.65 -45.64 -3.89
CA ALA A 188 42.42 -46.52 -5.04
C ALA A 188 42.79 -47.96 -4.70
N GLN A 189 41.98 -48.91 -5.17
CA GLN A 189 42.22 -50.33 -4.96
C GLN A 189 42.31 -51.06 -6.30
N ASP A 190 43.44 -51.72 -6.55
CA ASP A 190 43.63 -52.49 -7.77
C ASP A 190 42.82 -53.81 -7.76
N GLY A 191 42.77 -54.50 -8.90
CA GLY A 191 42.05 -55.78 -9.04
C GLY A 191 42.62 -56.94 -8.21
N LEU A 192 43.75 -56.75 -7.52
CA LEU A 192 44.38 -57.70 -6.61
C LEU A 192 44.16 -57.33 -5.14
N GLY A 193 43.51 -56.21 -4.87
CA GLY A 193 43.19 -55.71 -3.53
C GLY A 193 44.26 -54.78 -2.93
N ASN A 194 45.33 -54.43 -3.65
CA ASN A 194 46.35 -53.51 -3.16
C ASN A 194 45.81 -52.08 -3.15
N ILE A 195 46.05 -51.36 -2.06
CA ILE A 195 45.62 -49.98 -1.89
C ILE A 195 46.76 -49.03 -2.27
N THR A 196 46.42 -48.01 -3.05
CA THR A 196 47.31 -46.88 -3.38
C THR A 196 46.63 -45.56 -3.02
N TYR A 197 47.45 -44.56 -2.71
CA TYR A 197 46.98 -43.24 -2.27
C TYR A 197 47.51 -42.17 -3.22
N ASN A 198 46.61 -41.39 -3.81
CA ASN A 198 46.95 -40.35 -4.77
C ASN A 198 46.47 -38.98 -4.27
N LEU A 199 47.36 -38.00 -4.18
CA LEU A 199 47.00 -36.64 -3.78
C LEU A 199 46.03 -36.06 -4.82
N ILE A 200 44.86 -35.60 -4.36
CA ILE A 200 43.89 -34.88 -5.19
C ILE A 200 44.20 -33.38 -5.14
N GLY A 201 44.46 -32.86 -3.95
CA GLY A 201 44.79 -31.46 -3.72
C GLY A 201 44.74 -31.10 -2.25
N SER A 202 44.84 -29.81 -1.95
CA SER A 202 44.96 -29.29 -0.59
C SER A 202 44.11 -28.04 -0.40
N SER A 203 43.73 -27.79 0.85
CA SER A 203 43.06 -26.55 1.25
C SER A 203 43.97 -25.33 1.09
N PRO A 204 43.42 -24.10 1.14
CA PRO A 204 44.21 -22.94 1.51
C PRO A 204 44.94 -23.17 2.84
N THR A 205 46.08 -22.50 3.02
CA THR A 205 46.91 -22.65 4.23
C THR A 205 46.84 -21.42 5.14
N LEU A 206 46.99 -21.65 6.43
CA LEU A 206 47.13 -20.64 7.48
C LEU A 206 48.60 -20.55 7.91
N THR A 207 49.01 -19.38 8.41
CA THR A 207 50.35 -19.14 8.97
C THR A 207 50.24 -18.19 10.16
N GLY A 208 51.22 -18.22 11.06
CA GLY A 208 51.19 -17.46 12.31
C GLY A 208 50.10 -17.91 13.27
N THR A 209 49.49 -16.95 13.96
CA THR A 209 48.45 -17.17 14.97
C THR A 209 47.10 -16.70 14.46
N THR A 210 46.11 -17.60 14.43
CA THR A 210 44.77 -17.35 13.90
C THR A 210 43.71 -17.84 14.88
N ALA A 211 42.54 -17.19 14.88
CA ALA A 211 41.35 -17.74 15.54
C ALA A 211 40.81 -18.94 14.74
N TRP A 212 39.84 -19.68 15.29
CA TRP A 212 39.13 -20.74 14.59
C TRP A 212 38.60 -20.24 13.24
N THR A 213 39.20 -20.76 12.17
CA THR A 213 38.99 -20.33 10.79
C THR A 213 38.53 -21.53 9.97
N PRO A 214 37.40 -21.46 9.25
CA PRO A 214 36.96 -22.55 8.40
C PRO A 214 37.84 -22.65 7.15
N LEU A 215 38.30 -23.86 6.84
CA LEU A 215 39.00 -24.20 5.61
C LEU A 215 38.16 -25.19 4.81
N SER A 216 38.07 -25.02 3.49
CA SER A 216 37.31 -25.92 2.62
C SER A 216 38.04 -26.14 1.29
N PHE A 217 37.85 -27.33 0.72
CA PHE A 217 38.38 -27.73 -0.57
C PHE A 217 37.33 -28.55 -1.33
N ASN A 218 36.90 -28.04 -2.49
CA ASN A 218 36.05 -28.77 -3.43
C ASN A 218 36.93 -29.57 -4.39
N PHE A 219 36.59 -30.83 -4.60
CA PHE A 219 37.38 -31.73 -5.43
C PHE A 219 36.51 -32.75 -6.17
N THR A 220 37.11 -33.38 -7.18
CA THR A 220 36.55 -34.55 -7.85
C THR A 220 37.39 -35.77 -7.48
N VAL A 221 36.76 -36.87 -7.08
CA VAL A 221 37.48 -38.12 -6.74
C VAL A 221 38.25 -38.61 -7.97
N SER A 222 39.58 -38.54 -7.94
CA SER A 222 40.45 -38.94 -9.04
C SER A 222 40.59 -40.47 -9.14
N GLY A 223 40.71 -41.03 -10.34
CA GLY A 223 40.91 -42.47 -10.57
C GLY A 223 39.60 -43.26 -10.69
N LEU A 224 39.53 -44.17 -11.66
CA LEU A 224 38.35 -45.02 -11.90
C LEU A 224 38.24 -46.20 -10.92
N ASP A 225 39.35 -46.51 -10.26
CA ASP A 225 39.56 -47.57 -9.27
C ASP A 225 39.49 -47.04 -7.83
N SER A 226 39.05 -45.80 -7.64
CA SER A 226 38.89 -45.19 -6.33
C SER A 226 37.72 -45.79 -5.54
N ILE A 227 37.98 -46.17 -4.30
CA ILE A 227 37.01 -46.71 -3.34
C ILE A 227 36.67 -45.70 -2.24
N GLY A 228 37.41 -44.60 -2.15
CA GLY A 228 37.17 -43.55 -1.18
C GLY A 228 38.20 -42.43 -1.19
N VAL A 229 38.12 -41.57 -0.19
CA VAL A 229 39.05 -40.47 0.04
C VAL A 229 39.39 -40.34 1.52
N TYR A 230 40.60 -39.87 1.82
CA TYR A 230 40.98 -39.50 3.18
C TYR A 230 41.54 -38.09 3.20
N ILE A 231 41.50 -37.48 4.37
CA ILE A 231 42.04 -36.15 4.66
C ILE A 231 43.25 -36.29 5.59
N ASP A 232 44.30 -35.50 5.33
CA ASP A 232 45.48 -35.36 6.17
C ASP A 232 45.59 -33.91 6.62
N ILE A 233 45.36 -33.66 7.90
CA ILE A 233 45.30 -32.33 8.52
C ILE A 233 46.60 -32.10 9.28
N GLY A 234 47.31 -31.02 8.99
CA GLY A 234 48.64 -30.85 9.54
C GLY A 234 49.28 -29.49 9.29
N LEU A 235 50.57 -29.43 9.61
CA LEU A 235 51.42 -28.27 9.39
C LEU A 235 52.82 -28.67 8.89
N THR A 236 53.48 -27.71 8.26
CA THR A 236 54.92 -27.71 8.01
C THR A 236 55.56 -26.58 8.82
N GLY A 237 56.72 -26.85 9.42
CA GLY A 237 57.41 -25.91 10.28
C GLY A 237 56.95 -25.98 11.74
N SER A 238 57.62 -25.23 12.61
CA SER A 238 57.26 -25.20 14.02
C SER A 238 55.96 -24.42 14.27
N GLY A 239 55.19 -24.83 15.26
CA GLY A 239 53.95 -24.19 15.70
C GLY A 239 52.98 -25.18 16.35
N THR A 240 51.82 -24.69 16.75
CA THR A 240 50.71 -25.52 17.23
C THR A 240 49.47 -25.26 16.39
N ILE A 241 48.73 -26.30 16.04
CA ILE A 241 47.41 -26.20 15.42
C ILE A 241 46.39 -27.00 16.21
N TRP A 242 45.14 -26.56 16.10
CA TRP A 242 43.97 -27.31 16.50
C TRP A 242 43.07 -27.47 15.27
N ALA A 243 42.50 -28.65 15.11
CA ALA A 243 41.56 -28.97 14.05
C ALA A 243 40.31 -29.60 14.66
N ASP A 244 39.16 -29.21 14.14
CA ASP A 244 37.85 -29.64 14.62
C ASP A 244 36.85 -29.62 13.45
N ALA A 245 35.67 -30.20 13.66
CA ALA A 245 34.54 -30.18 12.73
C ALA A 245 34.92 -30.61 11.30
N VAL A 246 35.61 -31.75 11.19
CA VAL A 246 35.99 -32.34 9.90
C VAL A 246 34.74 -32.82 9.17
N SER A 247 34.55 -32.39 7.93
CA SER A 247 33.48 -32.86 7.06
C SER A 247 34.02 -33.32 5.72
N ILE A 248 33.55 -34.47 5.24
CA ILE A 248 33.76 -35.00 3.88
C ILE A 248 32.41 -35.42 3.32
N ASN A 249 31.85 -34.63 2.41
CA ASN A 249 30.47 -34.83 1.93
C ASN A 249 30.42 -34.74 0.39
N SER A 250 29.32 -35.20 -0.23
CA SER A 250 29.09 -34.95 -1.65
C SER A 250 28.88 -33.44 -1.90
N SER A 251 29.58 -32.84 -2.87
CA SER A 251 29.59 -31.39 -3.08
C SER A 251 28.28 -30.84 -3.65
N SER A 252 27.26 -31.68 -3.84
CA SER A 252 26.11 -31.36 -4.67
C SER A 252 24.99 -30.62 -3.95
N LEU A 253 25.00 -30.48 -2.62
CA LEU A 253 24.16 -29.52 -1.87
C LEU A 253 24.64 -29.47 -0.40
N SER A 254 25.30 -28.38 0.02
CA SER A 254 25.24 -27.98 1.43
C SER A 254 23.76 -27.79 1.82
N ALA A 255 23.36 -28.12 3.05
CA ALA A 255 21.98 -27.98 3.50
C ALA A 255 21.61 -26.49 3.59
N VAL A 256 21.21 -25.92 2.46
CA VAL A 256 20.95 -24.49 2.27
C VAL A 256 19.57 -24.31 1.67
N THR A 257 18.81 -23.35 2.20
CA THR A 257 17.53 -22.93 1.63
C THR A 257 17.42 -21.40 1.62
N THR A 258 16.61 -20.87 0.70
CA THR A 258 16.43 -19.43 0.49
C THR A 258 14.95 -19.10 0.36
N PHE A 259 14.54 -18.00 1.00
CA PHE A 259 13.17 -17.48 0.91
C PHE A 259 13.17 -15.95 1.07
N THR A 260 12.05 -15.32 0.73
CA THR A 260 11.90 -13.86 0.74
C THR A 260 10.65 -13.41 1.47
N VAL A 261 10.73 -12.27 2.15
CA VAL A 261 9.62 -11.56 2.78
C VAL A 261 9.32 -10.30 1.95
N ALA A 262 8.12 -10.26 1.37
CA ALA A 262 7.69 -9.20 0.43
C ALA A 262 6.34 -8.60 0.84
N SER A 263 5.95 -8.74 2.10
CA SER A 263 4.76 -8.13 2.70
C SER A 263 5.18 -7.09 3.72
N ASP A 264 4.26 -6.19 4.03
CA ASP A 264 4.47 -5.14 5.02
C ASP A 264 4.04 -5.64 6.40
N SER A 265 4.83 -5.30 7.42
CA SER A 265 4.53 -5.57 8.82
C SER A 265 5.35 -4.68 9.75
N THR A 266 4.70 -4.23 10.83
CA THR A 266 5.36 -3.54 11.93
C THR A 266 6.36 -4.42 12.68
N SER A 267 6.27 -5.73 12.53
CA SER A 267 7.20 -6.71 13.08
C SER A 267 6.99 -8.07 12.42
N HIS A 268 7.82 -8.42 11.43
CA HIS A 268 7.98 -9.81 11.01
C HIS A 268 8.75 -10.61 12.05
N SER A 269 8.43 -11.90 12.15
CA SER A 269 9.10 -12.90 12.98
C SER A 269 9.45 -14.12 12.14
N ILE A 270 10.73 -14.30 11.84
CA ILE A 270 11.24 -15.47 11.12
C ILE A 270 11.70 -16.49 12.12
N GLN A 271 11.16 -17.70 12.03
CA GLN A 271 11.57 -18.82 12.86
C GLN A 271 12.11 -19.95 12.01
N TYR A 272 13.19 -20.58 12.47
CA TYR A 272 13.81 -21.69 11.76
C TYR A 272 14.53 -22.64 12.71
N TYR A 273 14.60 -23.92 12.33
CA TYR A 273 15.39 -24.97 12.98
C TYR A 273 15.67 -26.09 11.97
N ALA A 274 16.69 -26.90 12.22
CA ALA A 274 16.97 -28.08 11.43
C ALA A 274 16.77 -29.38 12.22
N VAL A 275 16.59 -30.49 11.50
CA VAL A 275 16.58 -31.84 12.06
C VAL A 275 17.58 -32.69 11.28
N ASP A 276 18.39 -33.46 11.98
CA ASP A 276 19.40 -34.34 11.39
C ASP A 276 18.79 -35.67 10.88
N ASN A 277 19.61 -36.58 10.36
CA ASN A 277 19.14 -37.91 9.94
C ASN A 277 18.83 -38.86 11.10
N SER A 278 19.32 -38.59 12.31
CA SER A 278 19.07 -39.37 13.53
C SER A 278 17.82 -38.95 14.31
N GLY A 279 17.18 -37.85 13.94
CA GLY A 279 16.01 -37.27 14.60
C GLY A 279 16.30 -36.19 15.64
N ASN A 280 17.56 -35.79 15.86
CA ASN A 280 17.88 -34.68 16.76
C ASN A 280 17.45 -33.35 16.14
N THR A 281 16.75 -32.55 16.93
CA THR A 281 16.12 -31.31 16.51
C THR A 281 16.82 -30.12 17.15
N GLU A 282 17.24 -29.17 16.33
CA GLU A 282 17.83 -27.91 16.78
C GLU A 282 16.80 -27.07 17.56
N THR A 283 17.27 -26.28 18.52
CA THR A 283 16.41 -25.28 19.17
C THR A 283 15.98 -24.22 18.17
N THR A 284 14.71 -23.85 18.17
CA THR A 284 14.18 -22.86 17.23
C THR A 284 14.81 -21.47 17.40
N HIS A 285 15.42 -20.97 16.34
CA HIS A 285 15.90 -19.59 16.24
C HIS A 285 14.77 -18.64 15.89
N THR A 286 14.88 -17.38 16.29
CA THR A 286 13.91 -16.33 15.95
C THR A 286 14.62 -15.03 15.59
N VAL A 287 14.24 -14.45 14.46
CA VAL A 287 14.75 -13.16 13.96
C VAL A 287 13.57 -12.24 13.71
N THR A 288 13.61 -11.02 14.25
CA THR A 288 12.55 -10.02 14.05
C THR A 288 13.04 -8.79 13.31
N PHE A 289 12.22 -8.23 12.43
CA PHE A 289 12.49 -6.98 11.74
C PHE A 289 11.20 -6.28 11.29
N LYS A 290 11.28 -5.01 10.91
CA LYS A 290 10.14 -4.23 10.40
C LYS A 290 10.28 -4.02 8.91
N GLN A 291 9.18 -4.10 8.16
CA GLN A 291 9.18 -3.90 6.72
C GLN A 291 7.94 -3.09 6.31
N ASP A 292 8.17 -2.06 5.52
CA ASP A 292 7.11 -1.27 4.90
C ASP A 292 7.60 -0.78 3.55
N MET A 293 7.11 -1.40 2.49
CA MET A 293 7.39 -1.09 1.10
C MET A 293 6.29 -0.23 0.47
N THR A 294 5.19 0.00 1.19
CA THR A 294 4.02 0.70 0.65
C THR A 294 4.08 2.17 1.04
N PRO A 295 4.19 3.11 0.09
CA PRO A 295 4.14 4.52 0.42
C PRO A 295 2.78 4.95 0.96
N PRO A 296 2.69 6.11 1.64
CA PRO A 296 1.41 6.68 2.05
C PRO A 296 0.43 6.77 0.88
N GLY A 297 -0.85 6.59 1.18
CA GLY A 297 -1.88 6.51 0.18
C GLY A 297 -3.28 6.74 0.74
N ASN A 298 -4.26 6.11 0.09
CA ASN A 298 -5.69 6.23 0.43
C ASN A 298 -6.14 7.69 0.61
N TRP A 299 -5.72 8.56 -0.31
CA TRP A 299 -6.07 9.98 -0.31
C TRP A 299 -7.60 10.15 -0.40
N ASN A 300 -8.20 10.83 0.58
CA ASN A 300 -9.65 10.99 0.68
C ASN A 300 -10.02 12.36 1.30
N ASP A 301 -11.32 12.61 1.44
CA ASP A 301 -11.89 13.80 2.08
C ASP A 301 -11.13 15.09 1.71
N SER A 302 -10.96 15.31 0.42
CA SER A 302 -10.19 16.42 -0.13
C SER A 302 -11.11 17.57 -0.49
N GLY A 303 -10.59 18.76 -0.78
CA GLY A 303 -11.40 19.87 -1.28
C GLY A 303 -10.71 21.21 -1.30
N ALA A 304 -11.44 22.22 -1.81
CA ALA A 304 -11.00 23.60 -1.77
C ALA A 304 -12.13 24.50 -1.27
N PHE A 305 -11.75 25.55 -0.53
CA PHE A 305 -12.68 26.58 -0.08
C PHE A 305 -12.06 27.97 -0.23
N ARG A 306 -12.93 28.97 -0.35
CA ARG A 306 -12.57 30.38 -0.45
C ARG A 306 -12.80 31.10 0.87
N GLY A 307 -12.22 32.30 0.96
CA GLY A 307 -12.43 33.18 2.10
C GLY A 307 -13.61 34.09 1.83
N LEU A 308 -14.27 34.57 2.88
CA LEU A 308 -15.39 35.51 2.75
C LEU A 308 -14.97 36.85 2.13
N PHE A 309 -13.68 37.19 2.27
CA PHE A 309 -13.08 38.39 1.70
C PHE A 309 -11.82 38.03 0.89
N GLY A 310 -11.53 38.85 -0.13
CA GLY A 310 -10.36 38.71 -1.00
C GLY A 310 -10.73 38.24 -2.41
N SER A 311 -9.72 37.94 -3.21
CA SER A 311 -9.89 37.55 -4.61
C SER A 311 -10.44 36.13 -4.75
N ASP A 312 -11.29 35.90 -5.74
CA ASP A 312 -11.91 34.59 -6.01
C ASP A 312 -10.90 33.50 -6.39
N TYR A 313 -9.70 33.89 -6.83
CA TYR A 313 -8.57 33.02 -7.13
C TYR A 313 -7.66 32.71 -5.96
N GLN A 314 -8.05 33.06 -4.72
CA GLN A 314 -7.29 32.73 -3.52
C GLN A 314 -8.03 31.71 -2.66
N LEU A 315 -7.49 30.49 -2.59
CA LEU A 315 -8.17 29.32 -2.01
C LEU A 315 -7.29 28.63 -0.96
N TRP A 316 -7.95 27.94 -0.03
CA TRP A 316 -7.35 26.87 0.76
C TRP A 316 -7.69 25.54 0.12
N VAL A 317 -6.78 24.59 0.18
CA VAL A 317 -6.97 23.23 -0.31
C VAL A 317 -6.63 22.25 0.79
N TYR A 318 -7.44 21.21 0.95
CA TYR A 318 -7.25 20.19 1.97
C TYR A 318 -7.38 18.77 1.42
N THR A 319 -6.83 17.81 2.16
CA THR A 319 -6.93 16.37 1.88
C THR A 319 -6.57 15.58 3.14
N ASN A 320 -6.96 14.30 3.19
CA ASN A 320 -6.45 13.34 4.16
C ASN A 320 -5.60 12.29 3.45
N VAL A 321 -4.51 11.87 4.09
CA VAL A 321 -3.64 10.77 3.64
C VAL A 321 -3.49 9.76 4.75
N GLN A 322 -3.27 8.49 4.40
CA GLN A 322 -3.14 7.40 5.35
C GLN A 322 -1.92 6.53 5.03
N ASP A 323 -1.37 5.94 6.09
CA ASP A 323 -0.38 4.88 5.99
C ASP A 323 -0.68 3.84 7.07
N ALA A 324 -0.86 2.59 6.66
CA ALA A 324 -1.38 1.55 7.55
C ALA A 324 -0.29 0.79 8.32
N THR A 325 0.96 0.82 7.84
CA THR A 325 2.03 -0.02 8.37
C THR A 325 2.98 0.77 9.25
N SER A 326 3.75 1.70 8.68
CA SER A 326 4.71 2.49 9.44
C SER A 326 4.12 3.79 10.00
N GLY A 327 3.00 4.25 9.44
CA GLY A 327 2.34 5.50 9.78
C GLY A 327 3.00 6.71 9.13
N ILE A 328 2.43 7.89 9.31
CA ILE A 328 2.82 9.13 8.63
C ILE A 328 3.98 9.83 9.35
N SER A 329 4.98 10.26 8.58
CA SER A 329 6.10 11.09 9.02
C SER A 329 5.71 12.57 9.05
N THR A 330 6.31 13.33 9.98
CA THR A 330 6.10 14.78 10.11
C THR A 330 6.63 15.59 8.92
N PHE A 331 7.36 14.97 7.99
CA PHE A 331 7.74 15.57 6.70
C PHE A 331 6.60 15.59 5.67
N THR A 332 5.42 15.08 6.03
CA THR A 332 4.15 15.26 5.31
C THR A 332 3.56 16.65 5.61
N ASP A 333 4.35 17.69 5.35
CA ASP A 333 4.06 19.07 5.75
C ASP A 333 4.16 20.05 4.57
N LYS A 334 4.13 19.55 3.33
CA LYS A 334 4.49 20.33 2.14
C LYS A 334 3.51 20.15 1.00
N TYR A 335 3.36 21.20 0.21
CA TYR A 335 2.72 21.15 -1.09
C TYR A 335 3.41 22.06 -2.12
N TYR A 336 3.05 21.86 -3.38
CA TYR A 336 3.48 22.67 -4.52
C TYR A 336 2.27 23.13 -5.30
N ILE A 337 2.40 24.25 -5.99
CA ILE A 337 1.40 24.71 -6.95
C ILE A 337 1.92 24.62 -8.37
N LYS A 338 0.98 24.45 -9.30
CA LYS A 338 1.18 24.67 -10.74
C LYS A 338 0.00 25.49 -11.25
N THR A 339 0.29 26.55 -12.00
CA THR A 339 -0.71 27.51 -12.51
C THR A 339 -0.52 27.68 -14.01
N GLU A 340 -1.41 28.40 -14.70
CA GLU A 340 -1.24 28.64 -16.13
C GLU A 340 0.00 29.50 -16.48
N LEU A 341 0.52 30.27 -15.52
CA LEU A 341 1.70 31.12 -15.73
C LEU A 341 3.01 30.31 -15.74
N HIS A 342 2.99 29.09 -15.18
CA HIS A 342 4.16 28.24 -14.99
C HIS A 342 3.79 26.76 -15.13
N GLU A 343 4.37 26.09 -16.13
CA GLU A 343 4.07 24.68 -16.41
C GLU A 343 4.75 23.69 -15.44
N ASP A 344 5.72 24.16 -14.65
CA ASP A 344 6.43 23.43 -13.60
C ASP A 344 5.75 23.58 -12.22
N TYR A 345 6.13 22.71 -11.27
CA TYR A 345 5.67 22.81 -9.88
C TYR A 345 6.58 23.74 -9.10
N GLY A 346 6.01 24.56 -8.23
CA GLY A 346 6.78 25.47 -7.40
C GLY A 346 5.89 26.33 -6.53
N ARG A 347 6.32 27.57 -6.31
CA ARG A 347 5.53 28.59 -5.63
C ARG A 347 5.93 29.99 -6.06
N PHE A 348 5.04 30.94 -5.82
CA PHE A 348 5.38 32.36 -5.82
C PHE A 348 6.02 32.76 -4.48
N SER A 349 7.00 33.67 -4.49
CA SER A 349 7.69 34.12 -3.28
C SER A 349 6.74 34.78 -2.27
N ASN A 350 5.68 35.41 -2.75
CA ASN A 350 4.47 35.70 -2.00
C ASN A 350 3.32 34.80 -2.51
N ILE A 351 2.92 33.81 -1.71
CA ILE A 351 1.89 32.82 -2.09
C ILE A 351 0.50 33.44 -2.33
N LEU A 352 0.27 34.70 -1.97
CA LEU A 352 -0.97 35.43 -2.24
C LEU A 352 -0.91 36.29 -3.51
N SER A 353 0.25 36.40 -4.18
CA SER A 353 0.45 37.29 -5.33
C SER A 353 1.31 36.67 -6.42
N CYS A 354 0.70 36.36 -7.56
CA CYS A 354 1.41 35.82 -8.74
C CYS A 354 2.27 36.86 -9.48
N SER A 355 2.24 38.13 -9.08
CA SER A 355 3.19 39.14 -9.56
C SER A 355 4.56 39.03 -8.88
N SER A 356 4.67 38.23 -7.82
CA SER A 356 5.93 38.00 -7.13
C SER A 356 6.79 36.97 -7.87
N THR A 357 8.05 36.82 -7.48
CA THR A 357 9.00 35.94 -8.17
C THR A 357 8.59 34.47 -8.06
N TRP A 358 8.53 33.77 -9.21
CA TRP A 358 8.37 32.31 -9.24
C TRP A 358 9.60 31.58 -8.72
N GLN A 359 9.38 30.55 -7.91
CA GLN A 359 10.42 29.70 -7.31
C GLN A 359 10.14 28.24 -7.73
N PRO A 360 10.81 27.74 -8.78
CA PRO A 360 10.59 26.38 -9.29
C PRO A 360 11.01 25.34 -8.25
N ASN A 361 10.31 24.21 -8.20
CA ASN A 361 10.52 23.07 -7.30
C ASN A 361 10.64 23.44 -5.81
N THR A 362 10.08 24.59 -5.42
CA THR A 362 10.11 25.08 -4.05
C THR A 362 8.77 24.85 -3.39
N ALA A 363 8.76 24.10 -2.29
CA ALA A 363 7.53 23.76 -1.58
C ALA A 363 7.03 24.92 -0.70
N VAL A 364 5.75 24.86 -0.36
CA VAL A 364 5.12 25.67 0.69
C VAL A 364 4.76 24.75 1.84
N ILE A 365 4.91 25.25 3.06
CA ILE A 365 4.56 24.53 4.29
C ILE A 365 3.05 24.59 4.51
N LEU A 366 2.47 23.45 4.87
CA LEU A 366 1.06 23.31 5.24
C LEU A 366 0.76 23.99 6.58
N ILE A 367 -0.50 24.35 6.80
CA ILE A 367 -0.99 24.91 8.08
C ILE A 367 -1.82 23.88 8.87
N SER A 368 -1.90 22.64 8.41
CA SER A 368 -2.57 21.58 9.16
C SER A 368 -1.98 21.44 10.57
N PRO A 369 -2.79 21.05 11.58
CA PRO A 369 -2.30 20.86 12.94
C PRO A 369 -1.13 19.87 12.98
N PRO A 370 -0.15 20.06 13.87
CA PRO A 370 0.92 19.09 14.04
C PRO A 370 0.32 17.76 14.49
N PHE A 371 0.62 16.70 13.75
CA PHE A 371 0.31 15.33 14.14
C PHE A 371 1.55 14.64 14.72
N PHE A 372 1.34 13.65 15.58
CA PHE A 372 2.43 12.87 16.15
C PHE A 372 3.07 11.97 15.07
N PRO A 373 4.40 11.76 15.08
CA PRO A 373 5.03 10.80 14.18
C PRO A 373 4.41 9.40 14.33
N GLY A 374 4.07 8.76 13.22
CA GLY A 374 3.51 7.40 13.19
C GLY A 374 1.98 7.30 13.31
N VAL A 375 1.25 8.42 13.26
CA VAL A 375 -0.22 8.37 13.09
C VAL A 375 -0.58 7.71 11.77
N HIS A 376 -1.65 6.92 11.73
CA HIS A 376 -2.03 6.20 10.51
C HIS A 376 -2.89 7.05 9.55
N SER A 377 -3.25 8.26 9.96
CA SER A 377 -3.96 9.23 9.11
C SER A 377 -3.56 10.65 9.48
N ALA A 378 -3.38 11.50 8.47
CA ALA A 378 -3.05 12.91 8.63
C ALA A 378 -3.96 13.79 7.76
N TYR A 379 -4.52 14.83 8.38
CA TYR A 379 -5.24 15.91 7.70
C TYR A 379 -4.24 16.97 7.22
N LEU A 380 -4.30 17.32 5.94
CA LEU A 380 -3.40 18.26 5.27
C LEU A 380 -4.20 19.47 4.81
N LEU A 381 -3.73 20.68 5.13
CA LEU A 381 -4.40 21.92 4.77
C LEU A 381 -3.36 22.95 4.30
N THR A 382 -3.52 23.48 3.10
CA THR A 382 -2.66 24.56 2.59
C THR A 382 -3.00 25.87 3.30
N PRO A 383 -2.05 26.82 3.44
CA PRO A 383 -2.41 28.22 3.62
C PRO A 383 -3.23 28.73 2.43
N LYS A 384 -3.89 29.88 2.61
CA LYS A 384 -4.54 30.59 1.51
C LYS A 384 -3.51 30.85 0.41
N THR A 385 -3.79 30.37 -0.79
CA THR A 385 -2.87 30.39 -1.92
C THR A 385 -3.54 31.01 -3.13
N SER A 386 -2.83 31.91 -3.80
CA SER A 386 -3.27 32.54 -5.04
C SER A 386 -2.99 31.63 -6.23
N PHE A 387 -4.04 31.46 -7.02
CA PHE A 387 -4.05 30.79 -8.31
C PHE A 387 -4.10 31.79 -9.47
N CYS A 388 -3.63 33.02 -9.22
CA CYS A 388 -3.35 34.11 -10.16
C CYS A 388 -4.56 34.83 -10.75
N ASN A 389 -5.55 34.12 -11.25
CA ASN A 389 -6.73 34.70 -11.88
C ASN A 389 -7.93 33.73 -11.82
N ASN A 390 -9.07 34.16 -12.34
CA ASN A 390 -10.30 33.36 -12.39
C ASN A 390 -10.41 32.48 -13.65
N ASN A 391 -9.34 32.30 -14.43
CA ASN A 391 -9.34 31.38 -15.57
C ASN A 391 -9.28 29.92 -15.09
N TRP A 392 -10.39 29.40 -14.59
CA TRP A 392 -10.51 28.04 -14.09
C TRP A 392 -10.69 26.98 -15.20
N LYS A 393 -10.69 27.39 -16.49
CA LYS A 393 -10.61 26.45 -17.63
C LYS A 393 -9.33 25.65 -17.60
N ILE A 394 -8.24 26.30 -17.16
CA ILE A 394 -6.95 25.64 -17.02
C ILE A 394 -6.91 25.03 -15.64
N CYS A 395 -6.71 23.71 -15.61
CA CYS A 395 -6.49 22.98 -14.37
C CYS A 395 -5.31 23.59 -13.61
N LYS A 396 -5.60 24.21 -12.46
CA LYS A 396 -4.58 24.70 -11.52
C LYS A 396 -4.39 23.63 -10.47
N ILE A 397 -3.14 23.23 -10.24
CA ILE A 397 -2.86 22.01 -9.48
C ILE A 397 -2.26 22.38 -8.13
N VAL A 398 -2.77 21.74 -7.08
CA VAL A 398 -2.08 21.57 -5.81
C VAL A 398 -1.53 20.16 -5.74
N ARG A 399 -0.22 20.03 -5.54
CA ARG A 399 0.47 18.76 -5.30
C ARG A 399 0.82 18.63 -3.84
N PHE A 400 0.16 17.76 -3.10
CA PHE A 400 0.58 17.40 -1.75
C PHE A 400 1.74 16.40 -1.80
N PHE A 401 2.61 16.48 -0.81
CA PHE A 401 3.68 15.51 -0.56
C PHE A 401 3.42 14.77 0.75
N SER A 402 3.65 13.46 0.77
CA SER A 402 3.59 12.65 1.97
C SER A 402 4.79 11.71 2.06
N GLU A 403 5.26 11.51 3.29
CA GLU A 403 6.29 10.55 3.67
C GLU A 403 5.77 9.70 4.84
N ASP A 404 6.06 8.41 4.85
CA ASP A 404 5.78 7.52 6.00
C ASP A 404 6.97 7.44 6.97
N MET A 405 6.85 6.63 8.03
CA MET A 405 7.92 6.43 9.01
C MET A 405 9.05 5.51 8.50
N ALA A 406 8.80 4.71 7.45
CA ALA A 406 9.82 3.92 6.77
C ALA A 406 10.64 4.72 5.75
N GLY A 407 10.21 5.94 5.42
CA GLY A 407 10.84 6.84 4.46
C GLY A 407 10.35 6.68 3.03
N ASN A 408 9.29 5.89 2.77
CA ASN A 408 8.66 5.90 1.46
C ASN A 408 7.91 7.22 1.27
N THR A 409 7.90 7.70 0.03
CA THR A 409 7.29 8.99 -0.32
C THR A 409 6.27 8.85 -1.43
N THR A 410 5.26 9.70 -1.41
CA THR A 410 4.25 9.82 -2.46
C THR A 410 3.89 11.28 -2.69
N THR A 411 3.27 11.55 -3.84
CA THR A 411 2.64 12.85 -4.11
C THR A 411 1.26 12.66 -4.68
N LYS A 412 0.36 13.62 -4.43
CA LYS A 412 -0.99 13.62 -4.97
C LYS A 412 -1.38 14.98 -5.51
N ASP A 413 -1.81 14.97 -6.76
CA ASP A 413 -2.25 16.17 -7.48
C ASP A 413 -3.77 16.30 -7.38
N PHE A 414 -4.21 17.50 -7.01
CA PHE A 414 -5.60 17.91 -7.03
C PHE A 414 -5.76 19.05 -8.02
N CYS A 415 -6.60 18.81 -9.02
CA CYS A 415 -7.03 19.84 -9.96
C CYS A 415 -8.08 20.72 -9.29
N ILE A 416 -7.82 22.02 -9.21
CA ILE A 416 -8.72 22.99 -8.60
C ILE A 416 -9.55 23.64 -9.69
N ASN A 417 -10.84 23.29 -9.73
CA ASN A 417 -11.85 23.86 -10.63
C ASN A 417 -12.81 24.74 -9.83
N GLY A 418 -13.28 25.82 -10.46
CA GLY A 418 -14.26 26.72 -9.84
C GLY A 418 -15.68 26.12 -9.79
N PRO A 419 -16.58 26.70 -8.98
CA PRO A 419 -17.99 26.34 -8.96
C PRO A 419 -18.69 26.80 -10.24
N TRP A 420 -19.47 25.91 -10.83
CA TRP A 420 -20.28 26.18 -12.03
C TRP A 420 -21.74 25.77 -11.81
N VAL A 421 -22.62 26.27 -12.68
CA VAL A 421 -24.06 25.95 -12.65
C VAL A 421 -24.47 25.15 -13.88
N LYS A 422 -25.42 24.22 -13.69
CA LYS A 422 -26.03 23.43 -14.78
C LYS A 422 -27.52 23.74 -14.87
N ILE A 423 -28.02 24.01 -16.06
CA ILE A 423 -29.44 24.20 -16.37
C ILE A 423 -29.89 23.08 -17.31
N ARG A 424 -31.02 22.44 -17.02
CA ARG A 424 -31.55 21.29 -17.76
C ARG A 424 -33.03 21.45 -18.04
N GLY A 425 -33.56 20.65 -18.95
CA GLY A 425 -34.99 20.61 -19.25
C GLY A 425 -35.40 21.50 -20.43
N LYS A 426 -34.43 21.97 -21.22
CA LYS A 426 -34.60 22.84 -22.39
C LYS A 426 -35.26 24.19 -22.07
N GLY A 427 -35.07 24.66 -20.84
CA GLY A 427 -35.48 26.00 -20.42
C GLY A 427 -34.57 27.07 -21.00
N PHE A 428 -35.10 28.29 -21.11
CA PHE A 428 -34.31 29.45 -21.52
C PHE A 428 -33.49 29.99 -20.34
N VAL A 429 -32.27 30.40 -20.63
CA VAL A 429 -31.39 31.08 -19.68
C VAL A 429 -31.22 32.50 -20.19
N ARG A 430 -31.73 33.49 -19.45
CA ARG A 430 -31.69 34.88 -19.87
C ARG A 430 -31.06 35.77 -18.80
N SER A 431 -30.20 36.69 -19.25
CA SER A 431 -29.76 37.86 -18.49
C SER A 431 -30.12 39.14 -19.23
N ASN A 432 -30.64 40.14 -18.52
CA ASN A 432 -30.80 41.49 -19.06
C ASN A 432 -29.48 42.29 -19.06
N SER A 433 -28.35 41.61 -18.85
CA SER A 433 -26.99 42.11 -18.94
C SER A 433 -26.07 41.01 -19.50
N THR A 434 -24.78 41.04 -19.20
CA THR A 434 -23.80 39.97 -19.48
C THR A 434 -24.11 38.72 -18.64
N ILE A 435 -23.77 37.53 -19.15
CA ILE A 435 -23.68 36.30 -18.36
C ILE A 435 -22.18 36.03 -18.14
N ASP A 436 -21.72 36.07 -16.88
CA ASP A 436 -20.31 35.85 -16.55
C ASP A 436 -20.19 34.83 -15.43
N MET A 437 -19.70 33.64 -15.77
CA MET A 437 -19.47 32.56 -14.82
C MET A 437 -18.02 32.59 -14.34
N LEU A 438 -17.79 32.30 -13.04
CA LEU A 438 -16.44 32.23 -12.51
C LEU A 438 -15.62 31.12 -13.19
N SER A 439 -16.23 29.97 -13.50
CA SER A 439 -15.57 28.82 -14.13
C SER A 439 -16.43 28.14 -15.20
N GLU A 440 -15.76 27.57 -16.20
CA GLU A 440 -16.35 26.72 -17.23
C GLU A 440 -16.71 25.34 -16.63
N ALA A 441 -17.81 24.78 -17.11
CA ALA A 441 -18.23 23.43 -16.75
C ALA A 441 -17.42 22.37 -17.55
N ASP A 442 -17.33 21.13 -17.04
CA ASP A 442 -16.71 19.98 -17.77
C ASP A 442 -17.52 19.53 -19.01
N GLY A 443 -18.65 20.19 -19.27
CA GLY A 443 -19.43 20.12 -20.51
C GLY A 443 -20.32 21.36 -20.62
N ASP A 444 -21.37 21.33 -21.45
CA ASP A 444 -22.21 22.52 -21.59
C ASP A 444 -22.99 22.88 -20.32
N ASN A 445 -23.26 24.16 -20.07
CA ASN A 445 -24.05 24.58 -18.91
C ASN A 445 -25.54 24.32 -19.09
N THR A 446 -26.07 24.51 -20.31
CA THR A 446 -27.51 24.36 -20.58
C THR A 446 -27.82 23.45 -21.77
N ASP A 447 -29.03 22.88 -21.77
CA ASP A 447 -29.62 22.18 -22.92
C ASP A 447 -30.66 23.03 -23.67
N GLY A 448 -30.76 24.33 -23.35
CA GLY A 448 -31.68 25.29 -23.95
C GLY A 448 -31.00 26.51 -24.60
N LEU A 449 -31.79 27.52 -24.97
CA LEU A 449 -31.33 28.79 -25.53
C LEU A 449 -30.72 29.68 -24.46
N ILE A 450 -29.60 30.34 -24.80
CA ILE A 450 -28.97 31.37 -23.99
C ILE A 450 -29.30 32.74 -24.59
N GLU A 451 -29.74 33.67 -23.75
CA GLU A 451 -30.05 35.04 -24.12
C GLU A 451 -29.33 36.04 -23.20
N ALA A 452 -28.62 37.01 -23.79
CA ALA A 452 -27.99 38.10 -23.04
C ALA A 452 -28.28 39.45 -23.71
N SER A 453 -28.52 40.48 -22.89
CA SER A 453 -28.68 41.85 -23.36
C SER A 453 -27.39 42.68 -23.29
N GLY A 454 -26.34 42.15 -22.64
CA GLY A 454 -25.01 42.79 -22.57
C GLY A 454 -24.00 42.20 -23.55
N ASP A 455 -22.78 42.76 -23.53
CA ASP A 455 -21.73 42.55 -24.55
C ASP A 455 -21.00 41.19 -24.47
N GLY A 456 -21.58 40.16 -23.84
CA GLY A 456 -20.98 38.83 -23.85
C GLY A 456 -21.61 37.77 -22.93
N ILE A 457 -21.29 36.52 -23.25
CA ILE A 457 -21.59 35.32 -22.47
C ILE A 457 -20.26 34.58 -22.23
N ASN A 458 -19.77 34.60 -20.99
CA ASN A 458 -18.51 34.01 -20.61
C ASN A 458 -18.71 32.71 -19.82
N PHE A 459 -18.00 31.67 -20.23
CA PHE A 459 -17.95 30.37 -19.53
C PHE A 459 -19.35 29.76 -19.29
N PHE A 460 -20.27 30.01 -20.22
CA PHE A 460 -21.63 29.49 -20.19
C PHE A 460 -22.05 29.04 -21.60
N THR A 461 -22.16 27.74 -21.84
CA THR A 461 -22.45 27.20 -23.18
C THR A 461 -23.70 26.33 -23.23
N SER A 462 -24.22 26.13 -24.44
CA SER A 462 -25.40 25.31 -24.71
C SER A 462 -25.07 24.11 -25.58
N THR A 463 -25.59 22.93 -25.21
CA THR A 463 -25.46 21.70 -26.03
C THR A 463 -26.01 21.85 -27.45
N THR A 464 -26.93 22.80 -27.70
CA THR A 464 -27.46 23.07 -29.04
C THR A 464 -26.68 24.15 -29.79
N GLY A 465 -25.71 24.80 -29.13
CA GLY A 465 -25.01 25.98 -29.64
C GLY A 465 -25.92 27.18 -29.89
N TRP A 466 -27.07 27.25 -29.20
CA TRP A 466 -28.03 28.34 -29.39
C TRP A 466 -27.77 29.47 -28.41
N GLU A 467 -27.35 30.59 -28.95
CA GLU A 467 -26.97 31.80 -28.23
C GLU A 467 -27.51 33.03 -28.99
N ALA A 468 -28.02 34.00 -28.23
CA ALA A 468 -28.45 35.30 -28.74
C ALA A 468 -28.02 36.40 -27.76
N ASP A 469 -27.03 37.18 -28.15
CA ASP A 469 -26.44 38.30 -27.42
C ASP A 469 -26.90 39.65 -27.99
N GLU A 470 -26.51 40.75 -27.33
CA GLU A 470 -26.86 42.13 -27.72
C GLU A 470 -28.38 42.38 -27.89
N LEU A 471 -29.21 41.58 -27.23
CA LEU A 471 -30.67 41.69 -27.34
C LEU A 471 -31.19 42.89 -26.56
N THR A 472 -32.20 43.59 -27.10
CA THR A 472 -32.94 44.58 -26.31
C THR A 472 -33.58 43.91 -25.09
N ALA A 473 -33.34 44.45 -23.90
CA ALA A 473 -33.93 43.93 -22.67
C ALA A 473 -35.48 44.03 -22.75
N PRO A 474 -36.21 42.93 -22.51
CA PRO A 474 -37.66 42.96 -22.44
C PRO A 474 -38.12 43.75 -21.22
N THR A 475 -39.37 44.21 -21.24
CA THR A 475 -40.03 44.75 -20.05
C THR A 475 -39.99 43.72 -18.93
N THR A 476 -39.42 44.08 -17.78
CA THR A 476 -39.40 43.24 -16.59
C THR A 476 -40.78 43.24 -15.94
N PHE A 477 -41.14 42.09 -15.34
CA PHE A 477 -42.41 41.90 -14.63
C PHE A 477 -42.09 41.66 -13.16
N ASN A 478 -42.47 42.59 -12.30
CA ASN A 478 -42.14 42.57 -10.87
C ASN A 478 -43.30 42.02 -10.02
N TYR A 479 -43.12 41.97 -8.71
CA TYR A 479 -44.13 41.52 -7.76
C TYR A 479 -45.49 42.21 -7.94
N ASP A 480 -45.50 43.54 -8.06
CA ASP A 480 -46.73 44.33 -8.16
C ASP A 480 -47.44 44.08 -9.50
N ASP A 481 -46.68 43.89 -10.59
CA ASP A 481 -47.23 43.52 -11.91
C ASP A 481 -47.87 42.12 -11.88
N PHE A 482 -47.22 41.13 -11.26
CA PHE A 482 -47.79 39.80 -11.06
C PHE A 482 -49.03 39.82 -10.19
N MET A 483 -49.03 40.65 -9.14
CA MET A 483 -50.19 40.82 -8.27
C MET A 483 -51.38 41.38 -9.05
N GLU A 484 -51.17 42.39 -9.89
CA GLU A 484 -52.22 43.04 -10.69
C GLU A 484 -52.94 42.07 -11.64
N ILE A 485 -52.20 41.18 -12.28
CA ILE A 485 -52.76 40.23 -13.25
C ILE A 485 -53.29 38.93 -12.62
N SER A 486 -53.02 38.70 -11.33
CA SER A 486 -53.43 37.49 -10.63
C SER A 486 -54.87 37.53 -10.11
N GLU A 487 -55.43 36.36 -9.80
CA GLU A 487 -56.63 36.29 -8.96
C GLU A 487 -56.37 36.92 -7.59
N SER A 488 -57.38 37.59 -7.00
CA SER A 488 -57.25 38.19 -5.68
C SER A 488 -56.78 37.16 -4.64
N PRO A 489 -55.62 37.38 -3.97
CA PRO A 489 -55.04 36.38 -3.08
C PRO A 489 -55.79 36.25 -1.75
N ASP A 490 -55.90 35.02 -1.25
CA ASP A 490 -56.31 34.74 0.12
C ASP A 490 -55.12 34.93 1.09
N THR A 491 -55.31 35.68 2.16
CA THR A 491 -54.23 35.93 3.14
C THR A 491 -53.94 34.68 3.99
N ILE A 492 -52.67 34.30 4.09
CA ILE A 492 -52.15 33.29 5.02
C ILE A 492 -51.63 34.02 6.26
N SER A 493 -52.40 34.02 7.34
CA SER A 493 -52.04 34.70 8.60
C SER A 493 -51.32 33.82 9.63
N ASN A 494 -51.32 32.51 9.43
CA ASN A 494 -50.72 31.54 10.37
C ASN A 494 -49.30 31.10 9.98
N ASN A 495 -48.66 31.75 9.00
CA ASN A 495 -47.34 31.39 8.48
C ASN A 495 -47.20 29.90 8.09
N THR A 496 -48.27 29.27 7.59
CA THR A 496 -48.24 27.89 7.10
C THR A 496 -48.76 27.82 5.66
N LEU A 497 -48.00 27.19 4.77
CA LEU A 497 -48.40 27.00 3.37
C LEU A 497 -49.67 26.15 3.26
N ARG A 498 -50.36 26.25 2.12
CA ARG A 498 -51.60 25.50 1.85
C ARG A 498 -51.33 24.30 0.93
N THR A 499 -52.12 23.25 1.11
CA THR A 499 -52.11 22.04 0.26
C THR A 499 -53.28 22.02 -0.73
N SER A 500 -53.92 23.17 -0.96
CA SER A 500 -55.03 23.39 -1.89
C SER A 500 -54.62 24.38 -2.99
N SER A 501 -55.16 24.20 -4.20
CA SER A 501 -54.95 25.14 -5.30
C SER A 501 -55.53 26.52 -4.97
N GLY A 502 -54.82 27.59 -5.31
CA GLY A 502 -55.27 28.95 -5.05
C GLY A 502 -54.17 29.99 -5.21
N THR A 503 -54.54 31.26 -5.09
CA THR A 503 -53.60 32.38 -5.03
C THR A 503 -53.59 32.89 -3.60
N TYR A 504 -52.41 33.02 -3.00
CA TYR A 504 -52.26 33.30 -1.58
C TYR A 504 -51.31 34.47 -1.34
N LEU A 505 -51.52 35.20 -0.24
CA LEU A 505 -50.67 36.31 0.20
C LEU A 505 -50.14 36.07 1.61
N ILE A 506 -48.83 36.20 1.77
CA ILE A 506 -48.15 36.31 3.07
C ILE A 506 -47.63 37.75 3.16
N ASP A 507 -48.19 38.51 4.09
CA ASP A 507 -47.83 39.91 4.29
C ASP A 507 -46.67 40.02 5.28
N GLY A 508 -45.45 40.11 4.75
CA GLY A 508 -44.19 40.11 5.50
C GLY A 508 -43.26 38.96 5.13
N ASN A 509 -42.18 38.82 5.90
CA ASN A 509 -41.15 37.81 5.66
C ASN A 509 -41.68 36.39 5.94
N PHE A 510 -41.30 35.44 5.08
CA PHE A 510 -41.67 34.03 5.22
C PHE A 510 -40.43 33.14 5.31
N THR A 511 -40.43 32.20 6.26
CA THR A 511 -39.40 31.17 6.35
C THR A 511 -40.04 29.81 6.06
N ALA A 512 -39.65 29.18 4.95
CA ALA A 512 -39.99 27.81 4.61
C ALA A 512 -39.12 26.84 5.43
N ASN A 513 -39.72 26.27 6.48
CA ASN A 513 -39.12 25.32 7.42
C ASN A 513 -40.11 24.21 7.77
N ALA A 514 -39.71 23.28 8.64
CA ALA A 514 -40.54 22.11 9.00
C ALA A 514 -41.88 22.47 9.66
N SER A 515 -42.04 23.67 10.23
CA SER A 515 -43.29 24.13 10.86
C SER A 515 -44.22 24.88 9.92
N SER A 516 -43.67 25.53 8.88
CA SER A 516 -44.43 26.32 7.90
C SER A 516 -44.80 25.55 6.64
N ILE A 517 -44.14 24.41 6.37
CA ILE A 517 -44.47 23.50 5.27
C ILE A 517 -45.29 22.33 5.83
N PRO A 518 -46.57 22.15 5.43
CA PRO A 518 -47.37 21.00 5.83
C PRO A 518 -46.73 19.67 5.42
N ALA A 519 -46.85 18.63 6.25
CA ALA A 519 -46.31 17.30 5.93
C ALA A 519 -46.82 16.73 4.59
N ALA A 520 -48.08 17.04 4.24
CA ALA A 520 -48.70 16.60 2.98
C ALA A 520 -48.32 17.47 1.77
N PHE A 521 -47.53 18.55 1.92
CA PHE A 521 -47.22 19.49 0.84
C PHE A 521 -46.48 18.83 -0.34
N SER A 522 -45.64 17.83 -0.06
CA SER A 522 -44.89 17.08 -1.07
C SER A 522 -45.72 16.01 -1.78
N THR A 523 -46.87 15.62 -1.23
CA THR A 523 -47.73 14.54 -1.77
C THR A 523 -49.07 15.04 -2.31
N ALA A 524 -49.55 16.18 -1.84
CA ALA A 524 -50.82 16.76 -2.25
C ALA A 524 -50.76 17.26 -3.70
N THR A 525 -51.90 17.20 -4.39
CA THR A 525 -52.08 17.72 -5.75
C THR A 525 -52.72 19.10 -5.69
N PHE A 526 -51.98 20.14 -6.08
CA PHE A 526 -52.44 21.52 -6.09
C PHE A 526 -51.68 22.36 -7.11
N ASN A 527 -52.27 23.49 -7.53
CA ASN A 527 -51.62 24.54 -8.31
C ASN A 527 -51.80 25.86 -7.59
N GLN A 528 -50.72 26.47 -7.13
CA GLN A 528 -50.79 27.70 -6.35
C GLN A 528 -49.73 28.74 -6.70
N VAL A 529 -50.13 30.00 -6.55
CA VAL A 529 -49.27 31.18 -6.59
C VAL A 529 -49.24 31.76 -5.18
N ILE A 530 -48.05 31.95 -4.61
CA ILE A 530 -47.86 32.51 -3.27
C ILE A 530 -47.11 33.82 -3.39
N PHE A 531 -47.79 34.92 -3.10
CA PHE A 531 -47.19 36.24 -2.96
C PHE A 531 -46.61 36.40 -1.56
N ILE A 532 -45.35 36.84 -1.48
CA ILE A 532 -44.66 37.19 -0.24
C ILE A 532 -44.29 38.67 -0.31
N ASN A 533 -44.97 39.49 0.48
CA ASN A 533 -44.70 40.93 0.61
C ASN A 533 -43.52 41.16 1.59
N GLY A 534 -42.36 40.60 1.28
CA GLY A 534 -41.18 40.56 2.13
C GLY A 534 -40.12 39.60 1.60
N ASP A 535 -39.21 39.17 2.46
CA ASP A 535 -38.15 38.22 2.13
C ASP A 535 -38.63 36.76 2.28
N LEU A 536 -38.13 35.87 1.40
CA LEU A 536 -38.30 34.42 1.50
C LEU A 536 -37.00 33.76 1.96
N LYS A 537 -37.07 33.06 3.08
CA LYS A 537 -35.99 32.21 3.59
C LYS A 537 -36.35 30.74 3.43
N VAL A 538 -35.45 29.91 2.91
CA VAL A 538 -35.66 28.46 2.76
C VAL A 538 -34.61 27.73 3.59
N ASP A 539 -35.06 27.19 4.73
CA ASP A 539 -34.19 26.52 5.72
C ASP A 539 -34.31 24.98 5.66
N THR A 540 -35.25 24.44 4.87
CA THR A 540 -35.42 23.00 4.65
C THR A 540 -35.79 22.72 3.19
N THR A 541 -35.70 21.44 2.79
CA THR A 541 -36.15 20.97 1.48
C THR A 541 -37.61 21.38 1.24
N LEU A 542 -37.82 22.17 0.20
CA LEU A 542 -39.14 22.57 -0.27
C LEU A 542 -39.50 21.70 -1.47
N ALA A 543 -40.49 20.84 -1.35
CA ALA A 543 -40.86 19.92 -2.41
C ALA A 543 -42.37 19.84 -2.62
N VAL A 544 -42.80 19.80 -3.89
CA VAL A 544 -44.19 19.53 -4.31
C VAL A 544 -44.25 18.25 -5.14
N SER A 545 -45.45 17.68 -5.28
CA SER A 545 -45.67 16.50 -6.14
C SER A 545 -45.37 16.83 -7.62
N ASN A 546 -45.06 15.82 -8.43
CA ASN A 546 -44.85 16.02 -9.87
C ASN A 546 -46.09 16.61 -10.58
N ALA A 547 -47.29 16.33 -10.06
CA ALA A 547 -48.56 16.84 -10.57
C ALA A 547 -48.94 18.24 -10.03
N SER A 548 -48.11 18.82 -9.15
CA SER A 548 -48.38 20.10 -8.47
C SER A 548 -47.44 21.20 -8.94
N THR A 549 -47.90 22.44 -8.77
CA THR A 549 -47.09 23.67 -8.92
C THR A 549 -47.24 24.55 -7.69
N ALA A 550 -46.10 25.06 -7.19
CA ALA A 550 -46.03 26.17 -6.23
C ALA A 550 -45.09 27.23 -6.78
N LEU A 551 -45.62 28.37 -7.18
CA LEU A 551 -44.85 29.52 -7.63
C LEU A 551 -44.85 30.59 -6.53
N PHE A 552 -43.67 30.90 -6.00
CA PHE A 552 -43.47 31.99 -5.06
C PHE A 552 -43.12 33.26 -5.84
N ILE A 553 -43.81 34.35 -5.53
CA ILE A 553 -43.54 35.69 -6.05
C ILE A 553 -43.18 36.57 -4.87
N VAL A 554 -41.94 36.99 -4.81
CA VAL A 554 -41.29 37.54 -3.62
C VAL A 554 -40.89 38.98 -3.88
N LYS A 555 -41.42 39.92 -3.09
CA LYS A 555 -41.09 41.35 -3.23
C LYS A 555 -39.66 41.67 -2.77
N GLY A 556 -39.14 40.89 -1.82
CA GLY A 556 -37.80 41.04 -1.26
C GLY A 556 -36.79 40.01 -1.80
N ASN A 557 -35.82 39.69 -0.95
CA ASN A 557 -34.75 38.75 -1.23
C ASN A 557 -35.18 37.29 -1.00
N VAL A 558 -34.46 36.38 -1.65
CA VAL A 558 -34.58 34.94 -1.43
C VAL A 558 -33.26 34.40 -0.88
N SER A 559 -33.29 33.71 0.26
CA SER A 559 -32.09 33.14 0.89
C SER A 559 -32.27 31.65 1.15
N ILE A 560 -31.46 30.81 0.49
CA ILE A 560 -31.48 29.35 0.62
C ILE A 560 -30.33 28.89 1.53
N ALA A 561 -30.63 28.16 2.61
CA ALA A 561 -29.60 27.66 3.53
C ALA A 561 -28.67 26.63 2.87
N LYS A 562 -27.42 26.52 3.35
CA LYS A 562 -26.38 25.60 2.84
C LYS A 562 -26.78 24.13 2.96
N THR A 563 -27.57 23.81 4.00
CA THR A 563 -28.07 22.46 4.28
C THR A 563 -29.20 22.01 3.35
N VAL A 564 -29.86 22.95 2.66
CA VAL A 564 -30.90 22.62 1.69
C VAL A 564 -30.24 22.01 0.45
N VAL A 565 -30.70 20.83 0.04
CA VAL A 565 -30.17 20.14 -1.15
C VAL A 565 -31.15 20.15 -2.32
N SER A 566 -32.42 20.51 -2.08
CA SER A 566 -33.43 20.55 -3.14
C SER A 566 -34.54 21.57 -2.86
N VAL A 567 -34.90 22.32 -3.90
CA VAL A 567 -36.10 23.17 -3.97
C VAL A 567 -36.86 22.78 -5.24
N LYS A 568 -38.05 22.21 -5.10
CA LYS A 568 -38.95 21.82 -6.20
C LYS A 568 -40.15 22.75 -6.19
N ALA A 569 -39.90 24.02 -6.48
CA ALA A 569 -40.87 25.10 -6.56
C ALA A 569 -40.38 26.14 -7.57
N GLY A 570 -41.27 26.96 -8.11
CA GLY A 570 -40.89 28.15 -8.88
C GLY A 570 -40.71 29.33 -7.94
N ILE A 571 -39.73 30.20 -8.19
CA ILE A 571 -39.47 31.39 -7.37
C ILE A 571 -39.10 32.57 -8.27
N PHE A 572 -39.93 33.61 -8.24
CA PHE A 572 -39.65 34.92 -8.82
C PHE A 572 -39.42 35.93 -7.69
N ALA A 573 -38.33 36.68 -7.77
CA ALA A 573 -37.93 37.63 -6.74
C ALA A 573 -37.59 39.00 -7.33
N ASP A 574 -38.12 40.07 -6.76
CA ASP A 574 -37.67 41.42 -7.09
C ASP A 574 -36.33 41.75 -6.41
N GLY A 575 -35.88 40.95 -5.44
CA GLY A 575 -34.59 41.11 -4.78
C GLY A 575 -33.49 40.19 -5.31
N THR A 576 -32.49 39.97 -4.46
CA THR A 576 -31.38 39.03 -4.71
C THR A 576 -31.80 37.62 -4.32
N PHE A 577 -31.52 36.63 -5.17
CA PHE A 577 -31.58 35.21 -4.87
C PHE A 577 -30.19 34.70 -4.47
N SER A 578 -30.04 34.20 -3.24
CA SER A 578 -28.77 33.71 -2.71
C SER A 578 -28.83 32.25 -2.28
N SER A 579 -27.84 31.45 -2.70
CA SER A 579 -27.62 30.09 -2.19
C SER A 579 -26.55 30.08 -1.10
N ALA A 580 -26.73 29.21 -0.10
CA ALA A 580 -25.77 29.02 1.01
C ALA A 580 -25.46 30.31 1.80
N TYR A 581 -26.48 31.11 2.10
CA TYR A 581 -26.33 32.39 2.81
C TYR A 581 -25.68 32.26 4.22
N ASP A 582 -25.74 31.07 4.81
CA ASP A 582 -25.21 30.70 6.14
C ASP A 582 -23.91 29.87 6.07
N LEU A 583 -23.23 29.89 4.92
CA LEU A 583 -21.92 29.26 4.76
C LEU A 583 -20.84 30.04 5.50
N ALA A 584 -20.12 29.36 6.39
CA ALA A 584 -18.95 29.91 7.06
C ALA A 584 -17.66 29.62 6.27
N GLU A 585 -16.63 30.44 6.51
CA GLU A 585 -15.29 30.20 5.96
C GLU A 585 -14.74 28.84 6.40
N GLY A 586 -14.23 28.06 5.45
CA GLY A 586 -13.73 26.70 5.71
C GLY A 586 -14.74 25.57 5.52
N GLU A 587 -16.02 25.88 5.31
CA GLU A 587 -17.04 24.87 5.08
C GLU A 587 -17.25 24.55 3.59
N ALA A 588 -17.61 23.30 3.31
CA ALA A 588 -18.06 22.85 1.99
C ALA A 588 -19.57 22.62 1.98
N THR A 589 -20.15 22.59 0.78
CA THR A 589 -21.57 22.33 0.53
C THR A 589 -21.74 21.16 -0.45
N THR A 590 -23.00 20.74 -0.65
CA THR A 590 -23.36 19.82 -1.73
C THR A 590 -24.08 20.56 -2.85
N THR A 591 -24.27 19.92 -4.00
CA THR A 591 -25.09 20.46 -5.09
C THR A 591 -26.49 20.80 -4.61
N LEU A 592 -26.99 21.99 -4.98
CA LEU A 592 -28.38 22.38 -4.79
C LEU A 592 -29.20 22.08 -6.05
N GLU A 593 -30.25 21.26 -5.93
CA GLU A 593 -31.15 20.95 -7.03
C GLU A 593 -32.39 21.85 -7.01
N LEU A 594 -32.52 22.72 -8.01
CA LEU A 594 -33.58 23.71 -8.19
C LEU A 594 -34.50 23.27 -9.34
N LYS A 595 -35.70 22.75 -9.03
CA LYS A 595 -36.70 22.34 -10.06
C LYS A 595 -37.84 23.33 -10.13
N GLY A 596 -38.09 23.89 -11.30
CA GLY A 596 -39.16 24.85 -11.52
C GLY A 596 -38.77 25.97 -12.48
N VAL A 597 -39.28 27.16 -12.21
CA VAL A 597 -38.99 28.40 -12.95
C VAL A 597 -38.45 29.44 -11.98
N TYR A 598 -37.36 30.12 -12.35
CA TYR A 598 -36.64 31.03 -11.47
C TYR A 598 -36.38 32.36 -12.16
N SER A 599 -36.56 33.45 -11.42
CA SER A 599 -36.27 34.81 -11.88
C SER A 599 -35.88 35.66 -10.68
N ALA A 600 -34.86 36.50 -10.82
CA ALA A 600 -34.43 37.41 -9.78
C ALA A 600 -33.78 38.64 -10.42
N ASN A 601 -33.76 39.77 -9.71
CA ASN A 601 -32.95 40.92 -10.11
C ASN A 601 -31.46 40.60 -10.09
N GLN A 602 -31.03 39.72 -9.17
CA GLN A 602 -29.66 39.24 -9.07
C GLN A 602 -29.64 37.81 -8.52
N PHE A 603 -28.78 36.96 -9.09
CA PHE A 603 -28.43 35.66 -8.51
C PHE A 603 -27.02 35.74 -7.91
N ILE A 604 -26.86 35.29 -6.67
CA ILE A 604 -25.57 35.13 -5.98
C ILE A 604 -25.46 33.68 -5.50
N PHE A 605 -24.59 32.91 -6.15
CA PHE A 605 -24.34 31.52 -5.77
C PHE A 605 -23.07 31.42 -4.94
N GLN A 606 -23.19 30.94 -3.71
CA GLN A 606 -22.07 30.89 -2.75
C GLN A 606 -21.63 29.46 -2.42
N ARG A 607 -22.19 28.46 -3.12
CA ARG A 607 -21.85 27.05 -2.90
C ARG A 607 -20.48 26.70 -3.45
N THR A 608 -19.74 25.92 -2.69
CA THR A 608 -18.52 25.24 -3.11
C THR A 608 -18.63 23.77 -2.75
N LEU A 609 -18.28 22.87 -3.67
CA LEU A 609 -18.35 21.44 -3.41
C LEU A 609 -17.07 20.94 -2.73
N GLN A 610 -17.17 19.78 -2.11
CA GLN A 610 -16.01 19.08 -1.57
C GLN A 610 -15.12 18.56 -2.72
N GLY A 611 -13.83 18.43 -2.47
CA GLY A 611 -12.91 17.75 -3.38
C GLY A 611 -12.68 18.47 -4.69
N THR A 612 -12.54 17.63 -5.70
CA THR A 612 -12.58 17.99 -7.11
C THR A 612 -13.99 17.85 -7.65
N ASP A 613 -15.05 17.77 -6.82
CA ASP A 613 -16.40 17.47 -7.31
C ASP A 613 -16.91 18.54 -8.27
N ASN A 614 -16.48 19.80 -8.10
CA ASN A 614 -16.70 20.88 -9.07
C ASN A 614 -16.11 20.58 -10.47
N SER A 615 -15.32 19.51 -10.66
CA SER A 615 -14.99 19.03 -12.00
C SER A 615 -16.22 18.43 -12.67
N ASN A 616 -16.96 17.55 -12.00
CA ASN A 616 -17.99 16.73 -12.64
C ASN A 616 -19.42 17.11 -12.22
N LEU A 617 -19.56 17.85 -11.12
CA LEU A 617 -20.83 18.21 -10.50
C LEU A 617 -20.97 19.73 -10.41
N PRO A 618 -22.15 20.28 -10.76
CA PRO A 618 -22.42 21.69 -10.59
C PRO A 618 -22.69 22.03 -9.12
N SER A 619 -22.30 23.23 -8.70
CA SER A 619 -22.68 23.82 -7.41
C SER A 619 -24.20 24.07 -7.30
N GLU A 620 -24.81 24.59 -8.37
CA GLU A 620 -26.27 24.68 -8.53
C GLU A 620 -26.74 23.96 -9.79
N SER A 621 -27.77 23.12 -9.65
CA SER A 621 -28.42 22.46 -10.77
C SER A 621 -29.87 22.89 -10.89
N PHE A 622 -30.18 23.67 -11.93
CA PHE A 622 -31.53 24.01 -12.33
C PHE A 622 -32.10 22.94 -13.26
N VAL A 623 -33.37 22.62 -13.05
CA VAL A 623 -34.18 21.80 -13.95
C VAL A 623 -35.46 22.56 -14.25
N TYR A 624 -35.56 23.08 -15.47
CA TYR A 624 -36.76 23.73 -15.96
C TYR A 624 -37.91 22.72 -16.04
N GLU A 625 -39.04 23.08 -15.43
CA GLU A 625 -40.26 22.28 -15.50
C GLU A 625 -41.34 23.04 -16.28
N PRO A 626 -41.75 22.59 -17.49
CA PRO A 626 -42.71 23.32 -18.32
C PRO A 626 -44.14 23.32 -17.76
N LYS A 627 -44.41 22.57 -16.67
CA LYS A 627 -45.74 22.52 -16.03
C LYS A 627 -46.18 23.85 -15.42
N TYR A 628 -45.25 24.73 -15.02
CA TYR A 628 -45.58 26.01 -14.36
C TYR A 628 -46.43 26.93 -15.25
N PRO A 629 -45.98 27.33 -16.45
CA PRO A 629 -46.80 28.17 -17.33
C PRO A 629 -48.10 27.51 -17.79
N ILE A 630 -48.17 26.17 -17.81
CA ILE A 630 -49.36 25.42 -18.25
C ILE A 630 -50.41 25.34 -17.13
N GLN A 631 -49.99 24.96 -15.93
CA GLN A 631 -50.89 24.67 -14.80
C GLN A 631 -51.29 25.92 -14.01
N LEU A 632 -50.48 26.98 -14.06
CA LEU A 632 -50.78 28.25 -13.40
C LEU A 632 -51.47 29.27 -14.32
N LYS A 633 -51.70 28.92 -15.59
CA LYS A 633 -52.36 29.82 -16.56
C LYS A 633 -53.68 30.38 -16.02
N ASP A 634 -54.47 29.57 -15.30
CA ASP A 634 -55.80 29.98 -14.83
C ASP A 634 -55.72 30.91 -13.61
N ARG A 635 -54.53 31.11 -13.05
CA ARG A 635 -54.26 32.01 -11.92
C ARG A 635 -53.70 33.35 -12.34
N PHE A 636 -53.17 33.44 -13.57
CA PHE A 636 -52.67 34.66 -14.17
C PHE A 636 -53.54 35.03 -15.38
N GLY A 637 -54.24 36.15 -15.28
CA GLY A 637 -55.08 36.69 -16.32
C GLY A 637 -56.57 36.56 -16.05
N LYS A 638 -57.26 37.71 -16.04
CA LYS A 638 -58.70 37.76 -16.30
C LYS A 638 -58.93 37.30 -17.75
N TYR A 639 -59.44 36.09 -17.93
CA TYR A 639 -59.87 35.62 -19.24
C TYR A 639 -60.94 36.54 -19.81
N ILE A 640 -60.63 37.25 -20.90
CA ILE A 640 -61.66 37.99 -21.66
C ILE A 640 -62.59 37.00 -22.39
N VAL A 641 -62.13 35.76 -22.65
CA VAL A 641 -62.96 34.65 -23.16
C VAL A 641 -62.49 33.32 -22.57
N LYS A 642 -63.41 32.57 -21.95
CA LYS A 642 -63.23 31.18 -21.53
C LYS A 642 -64.07 30.29 -22.44
N TRP A 643 -63.44 29.44 -23.24
CA TRP A 643 -64.15 28.39 -23.97
C TRP A 643 -64.35 27.20 -23.04
N VAL A 644 -65.60 26.96 -22.66
CA VAL A 644 -66.00 25.81 -21.85
C VAL A 644 -66.65 24.80 -22.80
N SER A 645 -66.16 23.56 -22.83
CA SER A 645 -66.90 22.49 -23.50
C SER A 645 -68.14 22.19 -22.67
N VAL A 646 -69.31 22.31 -23.27
CA VAL A 646 -70.56 21.83 -22.69
C VAL A 646 -70.74 20.41 -23.20
N GLU A 647 -70.86 19.44 -22.29
CA GLU A 647 -71.17 18.04 -22.61
C GLU A 647 -72.51 17.89 -23.35
#